data_AF-A0A093XN56-F1
#
_entry.id   AF-A0A093XN56-F1
#
_cell.length_a   1.000
_cell.length_b   1.000
_cell.length_c   1.000
_cell.angle_alpha   90.00
_cell.angle_beta   90.00
_cell.angle_gamma   90.00
#
_symmetry.space_group_name_H-M   'P 1'
#
loop_
_entity.id
_entity.type
_entity.pdbx_description
1 polymer ?
#
loop_
_entity_poly.entity_id
_entity_poly.type
_entity_poly.pdbx_seq_one_letter_code
_entity_poly.pdbx_strand_id
1 'polypeptide(L)'
;MTNNWMFSPSQQFPGWLVDEEFDLSALCANIPPSGTSLPMDWASYGFFANDRVQMNYSEANIIIEAPAGIIGESKEEKVKRQWFTYLGPERSGQATPDGSNESTSVDERYREDLSRELQQRRITYEPLPSTDFLWEMYFVRGAPDALAMTQAALLGQTFAMLSGWARRQNMFDQDMSAMYSSDIQSDVEASWRKWIYNEEKRRVAVGLRIHDTESAELFMTEPFLRFSAATWTISSGELWTAPTSNAWAHALGERKDQNTNFEYSPPLSTDRYERDIPELSSTYPELALYAFLEGMSSQIMERASIQQCLTETSQELTPKLVIIYNSLLRQQLQLDNFSLKALWHSIFILLHCNMNKLECAIGREGCEKAQDHVEYATSWASSADAHRCAIHAALILRHLQRIPIGQEPGIHVPRLLYRSTLVWYAYTRFGRDGGTASTTNELNFPELNGTGIDTGRVLFAANGFKKSRPTTSESNSKIHTFNKAIVFICFVKMPFGERIDTHAHLLPPFYRQASIEAGQENPDGMPELPNWDIETHLNLMQKLNIAKSILSISSPGTYLIHGDHIAARELTRSCNDYMSVLVSQYPSKLGFWASVPLPDVEGSLEEIAYAFDKLNADGIALETNHHGVYLGDAKLASIFEELDKRHAKVFIHPTTPCIVRHDNAETIAATPLAQFPNPVFEFLFDTARALINLFVSGTVARCPNITFIIPHAGGALLPLIERFTSFGHLVSADQILTSQAIKDTFSRQFYFDLAGFPFPDQIKELLLYVKTDRLLYGSDYPFTPERAVIGLADVMMREMPKIWDDEKERETILAGNARRLLAS
;
A
#
# COMPACT_ATOMS: atom_id res chain seq x y z
N MET A 1 -23.17 19.37 -50.97
CA MET A 1 -21.70 19.34 -50.85
C MET A 1 -21.33 18.00 -50.23
N THR A 2 -20.88 17.08 -51.06
CA THR A 2 -20.48 15.71 -50.72
C THR A 2 -19.01 15.72 -50.27
N ASN A 3 -18.74 15.42 -48.99
CA ASN A 3 -17.38 15.14 -48.53
C ASN A 3 -17.20 13.63 -48.46
N ASN A 4 -16.44 13.11 -49.43
CA ASN A 4 -15.95 11.74 -49.50
C ASN A 4 -14.86 11.52 -48.44
N TRP A 5 -15.15 10.68 -47.44
CA TRP A 5 -14.12 9.96 -46.69
C TRP A 5 -13.97 8.58 -47.32
N MET A 6 -13.03 8.44 -48.27
CA MET A 6 -12.62 7.12 -48.77
C MET A 6 -11.67 6.49 -47.76
N PHE A 7 -12.12 5.44 -47.08
CA PHE A 7 -11.24 4.51 -46.37
C PHE A 7 -10.52 3.61 -47.37
N SER A 8 -9.21 3.40 -47.19
CA SER A 8 -8.41 2.45 -47.97
C SER A 8 -8.92 1.01 -47.75
N PRO A 9 -9.10 0.16 -48.78
CA PRO A 9 -9.64 -1.21 -48.64
C PRO A 9 -8.69 -2.24 -48.00
N SER A 10 -7.56 -1.82 -47.42
CA SER A 10 -6.51 -2.73 -46.96
C SER A 10 -6.41 -2.90 -45.43
N GLN A 11 -7.32 -2.32 -44.64
CA GLN A 11 -7.46 -2.68 -43.23
C GLN A 11 -8.62 -3.68 -43.09
N GLN A 12 -8.30 -4.97 -43.16
CA GLN A 12 -9.23 -6.01 -42.72
C GLN A 12 -9.43 -5.84 -41.22
N PHE A 13 -10.62 -5.40 -40.82
CA PHE A 13 -11.12 -5.62 -39.47
C PHE A 13 -11.08 -7.13 -39.19
N PRO A 14 -10.76 -7.57 -37.96
CA PRO A 14 -10.81 -8.99 -37.62
C PRO A 14 -12.21 -9.55 -37.93
N GLY A 15 -12.30 -10.63 -38.70
CA GLY A 15 -13.58 -11.14 -39.21
C GLY A 15 -14.61 -11.55 -38.14
N TRP A 16 -14.19 -11.74 -36.89
CA TRP A 16 -15.07 -12.00 -35.75
C TRP A 16 -15.90 -10.78 -35.30
N LEU A 17 -15.62 -9.58 -35.84
CA LEU A 17 -16.29 -8.34 -35.46
C LEU A 17 -17.57 -8.05 -36.28
N VAL A 18 -17.86 -8.83 -37.32
CA VAL A 18 -18.87 -8.47 -38.35
C VAL A 18 -19.89 -9.59 -38.64
N ASP A 19 -19.80 -10.75 -38.01
CA ASP A 19 -20.77 -11.84 -38.21
C ASP A 19 -21.90 -11.85 -37.17
N GLU A 20 -23.05 -12.42 -37.54
CA GLU A 20 -24.28 -12.48 -36.72
C GLU A 20 -24.15 -13.32 -35.43
N GLU A 21 -23.02 -14.01 -35.24
CA GLU A 21 -22.65 -14.72 -34.02
C GLU A 21 -21.56 -13.98 -33.24
N PHE A 22 -21.96 -12.95 -32.50
CA PHE A 22 -21.08 -12.28 -31.53
C PHE A 22 -20.83 -13.21 -30.33
N ASP A 23 -19.67 -13.86 -30.28
CA ASP A 23 -19.26 -14.75 -29.19
C ASP A 23 -18.75 -13.95 -27.97
N LEU A 24 -19.65 -13.70 -27.02
CA LEU A 24 -19.34 -13.09 -25.72
C LEU A 24 -18.25 -13.84 -24.95
N SER A 25 -18.14 -15.16 -25.13
CA SER A 25 -17.13 -16.01 -24.48
C SER A 25 -15.73 -15.73 -25.03
N ALA A 26 -15.62 -15.47 -26.33
CA ALA A 26 -14.37 -15.09 -26.98
C ALA A 26 -13.91 -13.67 -26.59
N LEU A 27 -14.84 -12.74 -26.35
CA LEU A 27 -14.49 -11.42 -25.79
C LEU A 27 -14.08 -11.53 -24.31
N CYS A 28 -14.77 -12.34 -23.50
CA CYS A 28 -14.39 -12.61 -22.12
C CYS A 28 -13.08 -13.42 -21.99
N ALA A 29 -12.66 -14.14 -23.04
CA ALA A 29 -11.36 -14.80 -23.11
C ALA A 29 -10.21 -13.86 -23.56
N ASN A 30 -10.54 -12.77 -24.28
CA ASN A 30 -9.58 -11.75 -24.76
C ASN A 30 -9.52 -10.50 -23.88
N ILE A 31 -10.53 -10.25 -23.05
CA ILE A 31 -10.39 -9.44 -21.84
C ILE A 31 -9.68 -10.36 -20.85
N PRO A 32 -8.42 -10.07 -20.45
CA PRO A 32 -7.72 -10.96 -19.55
C PRO A 32 -8.57 -11.12 -18.29
N PRO A 33 -8.74 -12.35 -17.75
CA PRO A 33 -9.19 -12.48 -16.38
C PRO A 33 -8.22 -11.65 -15.55
N SER A 34 -8.78 -10.76 -14.73
CA SER A 34 -8.03 -9.86 -13.87
C SER A 34 -6.83 -10.57 -13.23
N GLY A 35 -5.63 -10.19 -13.69
CA GLY A 35 -4.36 -10.62 -13.12
C GLY A 35 -3.86 -12.02 -13.51
N THR A 36 -3.37 -12.18 -14.73
CA THR A 36 -2.28 -13.12 -15.03
C THR A 36 -1.22 -12.44 -15.88
N SER A 37 0.02 -12.53 -15.43
CA SER A 37 1.25 -12.07 -16.09
C SER A 37 1.32 -12.49 -17.57
N LEU A 38 1.50 -11.54 -18.47
CA LEU A 38 2.03 -11.83 -19.80
C LEU A 38 3.55 -11.62 -19.81
N PRO A 39 4.34 -12.58 -20.29
CA PRO A 39 5.69 -12.31 -20.76
C PRO A 39 5.56 -11.64 -22.14
N MET A 40 5.65 -10.30 -22.20
CA MET A 40 5.82 -9.62 -23.49
C MET A 40 7.27 -9.70 -23.92
N ASP A 41 7.58 -10.76 -24.67
CA ASP A 41 8.79 -10.85 -25.49
C ASP A 41 8.56 -10.03 -26.77
N TRP A 42 9.09 -8.80 -26.79
CA TRP A 42 8.91 -7.82 -27.87
C TRP A 42 9.62 -8.19 -29.18
N ALA A 43 10.20 -9.39 -29.27
CA ALA A 43 10.89 -9.91 -30.46
C ALA A 43 9.97 -10.67 -31.45
N SER A 44 8.71 -10.93 -31.12
CA SER A 44 7.88 -11.89 -31.89
C SER A 44 6.90 -11.29 -32.91
N TYR A 45 6.71 -9.97 -32.94
CA TYR A 45 5.93 -9.31 -34.00
C TYR A 45 6.86 -8.71 -35.05
N GLY A 46 7.16 -9.51 -36.06
CA GLY A 46 8.01 -9.15 -37.18
C GLY A 46 7.44 -7.98 -37.98
N PHE A 47 8.00 -6.79 -37.76
CA PHE A 47 7.97 -5.68 -38.72
C PHE A 47 9.32 -5.40 -39.37
N PHE A 48 10.39 -6.13 -39.01
CA PHE A 48 11.65 -6.17 -39.74
C PHE A 48 12.31 -7.55 -39.60
N ALA A 49 12.16 -8.41 -40.59
CA ALA A 49 13.03 -9.57 -40.77
C ALA A 49 13.48 -9.65 -42.23
N ASN A 50 14.81 -9.80 -42.38
CA ASN A 50 15.64 -9.86 -43.59
C ASN A 50 15.93 -8.49 -44.22
N ASP A 51 17.17 -8.00 -44.28
CA ASP A 51 18.35 -8.73 -44.71
C ASP A 51 19.62 -8.48 -43.87
N ARG A 52 20.43 -9.54 -43.79
CA ARG A 52 21.82 -9.52 -43.33
C ARG A 52 22.67 -8.70 -44.30
N VAL A 53 23.24 -7.59 -43.83
CA VAL A 53 24.51 -7.09 -44.35
C VAL A 53 25.39 -6.72 -43.15
N GLN A 54 26.44 -7.51 -42.96
CA GLN A 54 27.62 -7.11 -42.18
C GLN A 54 28.13 -5.78 -42.72
N MET A 55 28.34 -4.76 -41.88
CA MET A 55 29.42 -3.79 -42.12
C MET A 55 29.88 -3.12 -40.82
N ASN A 56 31.20 -2.94 -40.80
CA ASN A 56 32.05 -2.54 -39.69
C ASN A 56 31.84 -1.10 -39.25
N TYR A 57 32.22 -0.85 -38.00
CA TYR A 57 32.61 0.46 -37.51
C TYR A 57 33.74 1.07 -38.36
N SER A 58 33.49 2.22 -38.97
CA SER A 58 34.49 3.29 -39.16
C SER A 58 33.81 4.60 -39.57
N GLU A 59 34.03 5.63 -38.76
CA GLU A 59 34.09 7.07 -39.06
C GLU A 59 33.49 7.59 -40.39
N ALA A 60 32.47 8.46 -40.29
CA ALA A 60 32.47 9.77 -40.96
C ALA A 60 31.26 10.61 -40.54
N ASN A 61 31.58 11.78 -40.00
CA ASN A 61 30.74 12.92 -39.63
C ASN A 61 29.52 13.19 -40.52
N ILE A 62 28.33 13.27 -39.90
CA ILE A 62 27.35 14.30 -40.25
C ILE A 62 27.10 15.14 -39.00
N ILE A 63 27.66 16.33 -39.05
CA ILE A 63 27.51 17.41 -38.08
C ILE A 63 26.08 17.95 -38.22
N ILE A 64 25.29 17.87 -37.15
CA ILE A 64 24.23 18.86 -36.88
C ILE A 64 24.71 19.59 -35.62
N GLU A 65 25.17 20.82 -35.81
CA GLU A 65 25.62 21.70 -34.73
C GLU A 65 24.46 21.94 -33.75
N ALA A 66 24.67 21.55 -32.51
CA ALA A 66 23.88 22.01 -31.38
C ALA A 66 24.09 23.53 -31.20
N PRO A 67 23.06 24.31 -30.81
CA PRO A 67 23.29 25.67 -30.37
C PRO A 67 24.24 25.62 -29.17
N ALA A 68 25.41 26.24 -29.34
CA ALA A 68 26.43 26.32 -28.31
C ALA A 68 25.91 27.14 -27.12
N GLY A 69 25.77 26.50 -25.96
CA GLY A 69 25.52 27.20 -24.71
C GLY A 69 24.93 26.29 -23.63
N ILE A 70 25.71 26.12 -22.56
CA ILE A 70 25.36 25.55 -21.25
C ILE A 70 25.50 24.03 -21.12
N ILE A 71 26.74 23.65 -20.77
CA ILE A 71 27.09 22.39 -20.11
C ILE A 71 26.58 22.46 -18.66
N GLY A 72 25.92 21.39 -18.21
CA GLY A 72 25.82 21.04 -16.79
C GLY A 72 24.49 21.37 -16.11
N GLU A 73 23.42 20.64 -16.44
CA GLU A 73 22.21 20.61 -15.60
C GLU A 73 21.57 19.22 -15.68
N SER A 74 21.28 18.61 -14.52
CA SER A 74 20.70 17.27 -14.46
C SER A 74 19.22 17.28 -14.91
N LYS A 75 18.69 16.14 -15.41
CA LYS A 75 17.26 16.02 -15.79
C LYS A 75 16.31 16.43 -14.65
N GLU A 76 16.69 16.20 -13.40
CA GLU A 76 15.92 16.59 -12.21
C GLU A 76 15.86 18.10 -11.98
N GLU A 77 16.94 18.84 -12.27
CA GLU A 77 16.97 20.30 -12.10
C GLU A 77 16.12 21.02 -13.15
N LYS A 78 16.06 20.49 -14.38
CA LYS A 78 15.13 20.96 -15.42
C LYS A 78 13.67 20.77 -15.02
N VAL A 79 13.33 19.65 -14.38
CA VAL A 79 11.98 19.38 -13.87
C VAL A 79 11.63 20.32 -12.72
N LYS A 80 12.55 20.54 -11.78
CA LYS A 80 12.34 21.46 -10.65
C LYS A 80 12.10 22.89 -11.13
N ARG A 81 12.85 23.40 -12.10
CA ARG A 81 12.67 24.76 -12.65
C ARG A 81 11.34 25.00 -13.36
N GLN A 82 10.73 23.94 -13.91
CA GLN A 82 9.43 24.05 -14.59
C GLN A 82 8.23 23.91 -13.65
N TRP A 83 8.45 23.71 -12.35
CA TRP A 83 7.42 23.82 -11.33
C TRP A 83 7.27 25.29 -10.90
N PHE A 84 6.04 25.79 -10.81
CA PHE A 84 5.71 27.18 -10.46
C PHE A 84 6.17 27.65 -9.06
N THR A 85 6.90 26.82 -8.30
CA THR A 85 7.36 27.09 -6.93
C THR A 85 8.87 26.94 -6.72
N TYR A 86 9.66 26.86 -7.79
CA TYR A 86 11.11 26.76 -7.66
C TYR A 86 11.78 28.10 -7.34
N LEU A 87 12.31 28.22 -6.12
CA LEU A 87 13.26 29.25 -5.73
C LEU A 87 14.67 28.67 -5.82
N GLY A 88 15.52 29.23 -6.68
CA GLY A 88 16.90 28.75 -6.88
C GLY A 88 17.82 29.06 -5.70
N PRO A 89 19.02 28.44 -5.63
CA PRO A 89 19.97 28.68 -4.56
C PRO A 89 20.88 29.88 -4.90
N GLU A 90 20.85 30.94 -4.10
CA GLU A 90 22.05 31.76 -3.93
C GLU A 90 22.73 31.41 -2.59
N ARG A 91 23.95 30.89 -2.69
CA ARG A 91 24.96 30.93 -1.62
C ARG A 91 25.46 32.38 -1.56
N SER A 92 25.53 33.03 -0.42
CA SER A 92 26.61 32.81 0.54
C SER A 92 26.19 33.27 1.94
N GLY A 93 26.54 32.47 2.95
CA GLY A 93 26.26 32.78 4.35
C GLY A 93 27.21 33.82 4.94
N GLN A 94 26.80 34.40 6.06
CA GLN A 94 27.59 34.41 7.28
C GLN A 94 26.70 34.74 8.49
N ALA A 95 27.01 34.07 9.60
CA ALA A 95 26.43 34.32 10.91
C ALA A 95 26.69 35.76 11.35
N THR A 96 25.72 36.33 12.07
CA THR A 96 25.76 37.67 12.68
C THR A 96 26.97 37.86 13.59
N PRO A 97 27.51 39.09 13.62
CA PRO A 97 27.58 39.79 14.90
C PRO A 97 27.07 41.24 14.82
N ASP A 98 26.63 41.71 15.98
CA ASP A 98 26.14 43.05 16.34
C ASP A 98 26.86 44.25 15.69
N GLY A 99 26.10 45.35 15.55
CA GLY A 99 26.67 46.70 15.68
C GLY A 99 26.15 47.77 14.71
N SER A 100 25.17 48.54 15.18
CA SER A 100 24.96 49.99 14.96
C SER A 100 24.74 50.59 13.55
N ASN A 101 23.57 51.22 13.42
CA ASN A 101 23.24 52.53 12.80
C ASN A 101 24.23 53.13 11.78
N GLU A 102 23.79 53.28 10.51
CA GLU A 102 23.37 54.57 9.92
C GLU A 102 22.97 54.44 8.44
N SER A 103 21.74 54.89 8.15
CA SER A 103 21.25 55.59 6.96
C SER A 103 22.03 55.49 5.64
N THR A 104 21.39 54.93 4.60
CA THR A 104 21.48 55.49 3.24
C THR A 104 20.13 55.42 2.52
N SER A 105 19.71 56.57 2.00
CA SER A 105 18.40 56.84 1.42
C SER A 105 18.18 56.14 0.08
N VAL A 106 17.00 55.54 -0.08
CA VAL A 106 16.48 55.10 -1.38
C VAL A 106 16.13 56.35 -2.19
N ASP A 107 16.89 56.65 -3.24
CA ASP A 107 16.58 57.74 -4.17
C ASP A 107 15.66 57.26 -5.32
N GLU A 108 15.11 58.22 -6.07
CA GLU A 108 14.17 57.94 -7.15
C GLU A 108 14.83 57.20 -8.34
N ARG A 109 16.15 57.26 -8.44
CA ARG A 109 16.94 56.54 -9.43
C ARG A 109 16.99 55.05 -9.12
N TYR A 110 17.10 54.68 -7.85
CA TYR A 110 16.97 53.29 -7.39
C TYR A 110 15.56 52.75 -7.65
N ARG A 111 14.51 53.57 -7.49
CA ARG A 111 13.13 53.18 -7.84
C ARG A 111 12.93 53.02 -9.35
N GLU A 112 13.51 53.90 -10.16
CA GLU A 112 13.45 53.78 -11.63
C GLU A 112 14.24 52.57 -12.13
N ASP A 113 15.41 52.29 -11.54
CA ASP A 113 16.21 51.10 -11.86
C ASP A 113 15.48 49.82 -11.45
N LEU A 114 14.91 49.76 -10.25
CA LEU A 114 14.10 48.62 -9.80
C LEU A 114 12.82 48.43 -10.64
N SER A 115 12.17 49.53 -11.06
CA SER A 115 11.00 49.48 -11.94
C SER A 115 11.38 48.99 -13.35
N ARG A 116 12.53 49.40 -13.87
CA ARG A 116 13.08 48.94 -15.15
C ARG A 116 13.50 47.46 -15.09
N GLU A 117 14.08 47.03 -13.98
CA GLU A 117 14.52 45.65 -13.73
C GLU A 117 13.31 44.71 -13.52
N LEU A 118 12.24 45.19 -12.89
CA LEU A 118 10.96 44.47 -12.76
C LEU A 118 10.15 44.46 -14.07
N GLN A 119 10.23 45.49 -14.91
CA GLN A 119 9.61 45.51 -16.24
C GLN A 119 10.33 44.63 -17.27
N GLN A 120 11.65 44.42 -17.12
CA GLN A 120 12.44 43.52 -17.97
C GLN A 120 12.26 42.03 -17.62
N ARG A 121 11.79 41.70 -16.42
CA ARG A 121 11.32 40.34 -16.06
C ARG A 121 9.88 40.12 -16.54
N ARG A 122 9.64 40.30 -17.84
CA ARG A 122 8.53 39.61 -18.51
C ARG A 122 8.80 38.12 -18.43
N ILE A 123 7.92 37.40 -17.74
CA ILE A 123 7.73 35.96 -17.88
C ILE A 123 7.77 35.66 -19.38
N THR A 124 8.70 34.81 -19.81
CA THR A 124 8.80 34.40 -21.21
C THR A 124 7.49 33.72 -21.61
N TYR A 125 6.75 34.40 -22.47
CA TYR A 125 5.58 33.92 -23.19
C TYR A 125 6.03 32.89 -24.22
N GLU A 126 6.20 31.63 -23.81
CA GLU A 126 6.12 30.52 -24.76
C GLU A 126 4.81 29.76 -24.51
N PRO A 127 3.95 29.60 -25.54
CA PRO A 127 2.70 28.88 -25.41
C PRO A 127 2.97 27.39 -25.14
N LEU A 128 2.20 26.80 -24.21
CA LEU A 128 2.00 25.35 -24.25
C LEU A 128 1.16 25.04 -25.50
N PRO A 129 1.57 24.06 -26.31
CA PRO A 129 1.05 23.89 -27.66
C PRO A 129 -0.29 23.13 -27.68
N SER A 130 -1.00 23.24 -28.80
CA SER A 130 -2.37 22.75 -29.02
C SER A 130 -2.54 21.24 -28.75
N THR A 131 -3.80 20.78 -28.66
CA THR A 131 -4.16 19.36 -28.48
C THR A 131 -3.43 18.43 -29.45
N ASP A 132 -3.20 18.84 -30.70
CA ASP A 132 -2.46 18.05 -31.69
C ASP A 132 -0.98 17.86 -31.34
N PHE A 133 -0.35 18.84 -30.68
CA PHE A 133 1.03 18.73 -30.21
C PHE A 133 1.15 17.91 -28.92
N LEU A 134 0.11 17.87 -28.08
CA LEU A 134 0.09 17.03 -26.88
C LEU A 134 0.14 15.53 -27.26
N TRP A 135 -0.55 15.11 -28.32
CA TRP A 135 -0.47 13.74 -28.85
C TRP A 135 0.95 13.33 -29.24
N GLU A 136 1.65 14.17 -30.01
CA GLU A 136 3.03 13.87 -30.44
C GLU A 136 4.02 13.89 -29.26
N MET A 137 3.81 14.76 -28.27
CA MET A 137 4.73 14.89 -27.14
C MET A 137 4.60 13.76 -26.10
N TYR A 138 3.42 13.17 -25.90
CA TYR A 138 3.24 12.06 -24.94
C TYR A 138 3.84 10.74 -25.42
N PHE A 139 3.86 10.48 -26.73
CA PHE A 139 4.62 9.37 -27.31
C PHE A 139 6.14 9.55 -27.17
N VAL A 140 6.61 10.79 -27.00
CA VAL A 140 8.03 11.13 -26.85
C VAL A 140 8.47 11.19 -25.37
N ARG A 141 7.54 11.31 -24.40
CA ARG A 141 7.84 11.48 -22.95
C ARG A 141 8.07 10.20 -22.16
N GLY A 142 7.87 9.02 -22.75
CA GLY A 142 8.25 7.72 -22.19
C GLY A 142 7.11 6.69 -22.19
N ALA A 143 7.48 5.41 -22.04
CA ALA A 143 6.55 4.27 -22.10
C ALA A 143 5.32 4.32 -21.15
N PRO A 144 5.39 4.87 -19.91
CA PRO A 144 4.26 4.84 -18.97
C PRO A 144 3.08 5.75 -19.38
N ASP A 145 3.36 6.96 -19.86
CA ASP A 145 2.32 7.92 -20.23
C ASP A 145 1.63 7.52 -21.55
N ALA A 146 2.41 7.00 -22.49
CA ALA A 146 1.89 6.40 -23.73
C ALA A 146 1.01 5.17 -23.43
N LEU A 147 1.39 4.35 -22.44
CA LEU A 147 0.59 3.22 -21.99
C LEU A 147 -0.75 3.68 -21.37
N ALA A 148 -0.73 4.67 -20.47
CA ALA A 148 -1.95 5.21 -19.85
C ALA A 148 -2.90 5.81 -20.89
N MET A 149 -2.38 6.54 -21.88
CA MET A 149 -3.18 7.07 -22.98
C MET A 149 -3.75 5.96 -23.87
N THR A 150 -2.95 4.94 -24.20
CA THR A 150 -3.41 3.80 -24.99
C THR A 150 -4.51 3.04 -24.25
N GLN A 151 -4.37 2.84 -22.94
CA GLN A 151 -5.39 2.24 -22.09
C GLN A 151 -6.68 3.07 -22.07
N ALA A 152 -6.58 4.39 -21.89
CA ALA A 152 -7.75 5.27 -21.92
C ALA A 152 -8.47 5.25 -23.28
N ALA A 153 -7.72 5.25 -24.38
CA ALA A 153 -8.27 5.16 -25.74
C ALA A 153 -8.98 3.81 -25.98
N LEU A 154 -8.37 2.70 -25.56
CA LEU A 154 -8.97 1.36 -25.66
C LEU A 154 -10.24 1.24 -24.81
N LEU A 155 -10.23 1.76 -23.59
CA LEU A 155 -11.41 1.79 -22.72
C LEU A 155 -12.55 2.60 -23.36
N GLY A 156 -12.25 3.80 -23.88
CA GLY A 156 -13.24 4.64 -24.57
C GLY A 156 -13.81 3.98 -25.83
N GLN A 157 -12.97 3.36 -26.65
CA GLN A 157 -13.40 2.61 -27.84
C GLN A 157 -14.29 1.42 -27.47
N THR A 158 -13.88 0.64 -26.46
CA THR A 158 -14.63 -0.52 -25.97
C THR A 158 -16.00 -0.09 -25.44
N PHE A 159 -16.05 0.98 -24.65
CA PHE A 159 -17.30 1.55 -24.15
C PHE A 159 -18.24 1.97 -25.29
N ALA A 160 -17.72 2.67 -26.31
CA ALA A 160 -18.51 3.10 -27.45
C ALA A 160 -19.08 1.90 -28.25
N MET A 161 -18.26 0.88 -28.47
CA MET A 161 -18.66 -0.35 -29.16
C MET A 161 -19.73 -1.12 -28.39
N LEU A 162 -19.52 -1.35 -27.09
CA LEU A 162 -20.48 -2.06 -26.24
C LEU A 162 -21.80 -1.30 -26.10
N SER A 163 -21.74 0.03 -25.96
CA SER A 163 -22.94 0.88 -25.94
C SER A 163 -23.72 0.81 -27.25
N GLY A 164 -23.02 0.81 -28.39
CA GLY A 164 -23.62 0.63 -29.71
C GLY A 164 -24.27 -0.75 -29.87
N TRP A 165 -23.59 -1.81 -29.45
CA TRP A 165 -24.12 -3.17 -29.46
C TRP A 165 -25.34 -3.32 -28.55
N ALA A 166 -25.28 -2.83 -27.31
CA ALA A 166 -26.37 -2.89 -26.35
C ALA A 166 -27.63 -2.16 -26.87
N ARG A 167 -27.46 -1.04 -27.58
CA ARG A 167 -28.56 -0.35 -28.27
C ARG A 167 -29.16 -1.21 -29.39
N ARG A 168 -28.34 -1.85 -30.23
CA ARG A 168 -28.82 -2.76 -31.30
C ARG A 168 -29.58 -3.97 -30.73
N GLN A 169 -29.20 -4.42 -29.54
CA GLN A 169 -29.82 -5.53 -28.84
C GLN A 169 -31.04 -5.12 -27.98
N ASN A 170 -31.50 -3.87 -28.09
CA ASN A 170 -32.61 -3.31 -27.30
C ASN A 170 -32.46 -3.52 -25.77
N MET A 171 -31.23 -3.56 -25.27
CA MET A 171 -30.97 -3.81 -23.84
C MET A 171 -31.42 -2.66 -22.93
N PHE A 172 -31.63 -1.47 -23.51
CA PHE A 172 -32.10 -0.28 -22.80
C PHE A 172 -33.62 -0.11 -22.82
N ASP A 173 -34.37 -1.05 -23.42
CA ASP A 173 -35.83 -1.02 -23.47
C ASP A 173 -36.45 -1.52 -22.15
N GLN A 174 -37.54 -0.90 -21.72
CA GLN A 174 -38.19 -1.09 -20.41
C GLN A 174 -39.04 -2.36 -20.34
N ASP A 175 -39.40 -2.95 -21.48
CA ASP A 175 -40.37 -4.04 -21.58
C ASP A 175 -39.72 -5.45 -21.56
N MET A 176 -38.63 -5.60 -20.81
CA MET A 176 -38.04 -6.91 -20.50
C MET A 176 -38.87 -7.55 -19.38
N SER A 177 -40.14 -7.84 -19.66
CA SER A 177 -41.15 -8.33 -18.72
C SER A 177 -40.66 -9.47 -17.82
N ALA A 178 -41.08 -9.42 -16.56
CA ALA A 178 -40.82 -10.43 -15.55
C ALA A 178 -41.30 -11.81 -16.03
N MET A 179 -40.48 -12.85 -15.83
CA MET A 179 -40.95 -14.23 -16.03
C MET A 179 -42.12 -14.49 -15.09
N TYR A 180 -43.28 -14.83 -15.67
CA TYR A 180 -44.47 -15.19 -14.91
C TYR A 180 -44.26 -16.54 -14.21
N SER A 181 -44.69 -16.60 -12.94
CA SER A 181 -44.60 -17.77 -12.05
C SER A 181 -45.16 -19.08 -12.63
N SER A 182 -46.00 -19.02 -13.67
CA SER A 182 -46.60 -20.19 -14.31
C SER A 182 -45.62 -20.99 -15.18
N ASP A 183 -44.54 -20.37 -15.67
CA ASP A 183 -43.60 -21.00 -16.63
C ASP A 183 -42.60 -21.94 -15.93
N ILE A 184 -42.33 -21.70 -14.65
CA ILE A 184 -41.30 -22.42 -13.85
C ILE A 184 -41.71 -23.88 -13.55
N GLN A 185 -43.01 -24.20 -13.60
CA GLN A 185 -43.52 -25.51 -13.19
C GLN A 185 -43.38 -26.62 -14.25
N SER A 186 -43.15 -26.29 -15.53
CA SER A 186 -43.05 -27.30 -16.60
C SER A 186 -41.61 -27.70 -16.97
N ASP A 187 -40.67 -26.76 -16.92
CA ASP A 187 -39.24 -27.00 -17.20
C ASP A 187 -38.38 -25.95 -16.49
N VAL A 188 -37.75 -26.37 -15.39
CA VAL A 188 -36.93 -25.50 -14.53
C VAL A 188 -35.64 -25.07 -15.23
N GLU A 189 -35.05 -25.94 -16.04
CA GLU A 189 -33.79 -25.67 -16.74
C GLU A 189 -34.01 -24.67 -17.88
N ALA A 190 -35.04 -24.88 -18.71
CA ALA A 190 -35.38 -23.94 -19.78
C ALA A 190 -35.78 -22.56 -19.22
N SER A 191 -36.50 -22.55 -18.10
CA SER A 191 -36.89 -21.34 -17.38
C SER A 191 -35.68 -20.58 -16.84
N TRP A 192 -34.75 -21.28 -16.19
CA TRP A 192 -33.52 -20.69 -15.66
C TRP A 192 -32.65 -20.10 -16.79
N ARG A 193 -32.51 -20.80 -17.92
CA ARG A 193 -31.77 -20.31 -19.09
C ARG A 193 -32.39 -19.06 -19.73
N LYS A 194 -33.72 -19.00 -19.80
CA LYS A 194 -34.42 -17.80 -20.28
C LYS A 194 -34.24 -16.64 -19.31
N TRP A 195 -34.30 -16.91 -18.01
CA TRP A 195 -34.10 -15.92 -16.97
C TRP A 195 -32.68 -15.36 -16.97
N ILE A 196 -31.65 -16.22 -16.98
CA ILE A 196 -30.24 -15.80 -16.90
C ILE A 196 -29.87 -14.94 -18.10
N TYR A 197 -30.34 -15.28 -19.30
CA TYR A 197 -30.13 -14.48 -20.51
C TYR A 197 -30.73 -13.06 -20.39
N ASN A 198 -31.92 -12.94 -19.80
CA ASN A 198 -32.54 -11.63 -19.58
C ASN A 198 -31.84 -10.83 -18.47
N GLU A 199 -31.43 -11.51 -17.39
CA GLU A 199 -30.70 -10.91 -16.27
C GLU A 199 -29.30 -10.43 -16.70
N GLU A 200 -28.60 -11.19 -17.54
CA GLU A 200 -27.33 -10.81 -18.17
C GLU A 200 -27.48 -9.50 -18.94
N LYS A 201 -28.49 -9.39 -19.81
CA LYS A 201 -28.78 -8.15 -20.55
C LYS A 201 -29.00 -6.95 -19.64
N ARG A 202 -29.78 -7.13 -18.57
CA ARG A 202 -30.04 -6.07 -17.57
C ARG A 202 -28.75 -5.64 -16.88
N ARG A 203 -27.91 -6.58 -16.45
CA ARG A 203 -26.63 -6.30 -15.77
C ARG A 203 -25.63 -5.61 -16.69
N VAL A 204 -25.56 -5.99 -17.97
CA VAL A 204 -24.74 -5.29 -18.97
C VAL A 204 -25.23 -3.86 -19.18
N ALA A 205 -26.54 -3.65 -19.34
CA ALA A 205 -27.10 -2.31 -19.50
C ALA A 205 -26.81 -1.41 -18.28
N VAL A 206 -26.88 -1.98 -17.08
CA VAL A 206 -26.55 -1.29 -15.82
C VAL A 206 -25.05 -0.96 -15.75
N GLY A 207 -24.18 -1.91 -16.04
CA GLY A 207 -22.73 -1.69 -16.06
C GLY A 207 -22.31 -0.61 -17.05
N LEU A 208 -22.91 -0.60 -18.25
CA LEU A 208 -22.67 0.45 -19.25
C LEU A 208 -23.11 1.83 -18.76
N ARG A 209 -24.22 1.93 -18.02
CA ARG A 209 -24.63 3.22 -17.45
C ARG A 209 -23.70 3.71 -16.35
N ILE A 210 -23.24 2.81 -15.48
CA ILE A 210 -22.23 3.15 -14.46
C ILE A 210 -20.97 3.69 -15.17
N HIS A 211 -20.46 3.00 -16.20
CA HIS A 211 -19.32 3.47 -16.98
C HIS A 211 -19.56 4.81 -17.70
N ASP A 212 -20.77 5.05 -18.18
CA ASP A 212 -21.14 6.33 -18.80
C ASP A 212 -21.08 7.47 -17.78
N THR A 213 -21.63 7.25 -16.57
CA THR A 213 -21.53 8.20 -15.46
C THR A 213 -20.08 8.43 -15.06
N GLU A 214 -19.26 7.38 -14.94
CA GLU A 214 -17.82 7.51 -14.67
C GLU A 214 -17.14 8.41 -15.69
N SER A 215 -17.40 8.16 -16.97
CA SER A 215 -16.80 8.92 -18.07
C SER A 215 -17.25 10.37 -18.04
N ALA A 216 -18.56 10.61 -17.92
CA ALA A 216 -19.14 11.95 -17.84
C ALA A 216 -18.51 12.75 -16.70
N GLU A 217 -18.45 12.14 -15.51
CA GLU A 217 -17.92 12.77 -14.31
C GLU A 217 -16.41 13.05 -14.35
N LEU A 218 -15.62 12.22 -15.04
CA LEU A 218 -14.18 12.41 -15.24
C LEU A 218 -13.89 13.51 -16.26
N PHE A 219 -14.68 13.59 -17.33
CA PHE A 219 -14.50 14.59 -18.38
C PHE A 219 -15.27 15.89 -18.14
N MET A 220 -16.03 15.97 -17.04
CA MET A 220 -16.91 17.10 -16.71
C MET A 220 -17.92 17.39 -17.84
N THR A 221 -18.47 16.33 -18.43
CA THR A 221 -19.46 16.39 -19.52
C THR A 221 -20.80 15.79 -19.10
N GLU A 222 -21.82 15.93 -19.94
CA GLU A 222 -23.08 15.21 -19.75
C GLU A 222 -22.91 13.71 -20.09
N PRO A 223 -23.65 12.82 -19.42
CA PRO A 223 -23.70 11.39 -19.77
C PRO A 223 -24.34 11.16 -21.15
N PHE A 224 -23.81 10.21 -21.93
CA PHE A 224 -24.32 9.88 -23.27
C PHE A 224 -25.60 9.03 -23.22
N LEU A 225 -25.74 8.21 -22.19
CA LEU A 225 -26.90 7.38 -21.90
C LEU A 225 -27.78 8.14 -20.91
N ARG A 226 -28.81 8.82 -21.41
CA ARG A 226 -29.78 9.51 -20.55
C ARG A 226 -30.32 8.57 -19.48
N PHE A 227 -30.13 8.96 -18.23
CA PHE A 227 -30.60 8.19 -17.09
C PHE A 227 -32.09 8.48 -16.87
N SER A 228 -32.97 7.61 -17.37
CA SER A 228 -34.34 7.54 -16.84
C SER A 228 -34.32 6.73 -15.55
N ALA A 229 -34.74 7.35 -14.44
CA ALA A 229 -34.86 6.74 -13.11
C ALA A 229 -35.94 5.65 -13.02
N ALA A 230 -36.59 5.29 -14.14
CA ALA A 230 -37.59 4.25 -14.22
C ALA A 230 -36.95 2.85 -14.11
N THR A 231 -37.07 2.28 -12.90
CA THR A 231 -37.32 0.85 -12.57
C THR A 231 -36.55 -0.21 -13.36
N TRP A 232 -35.28 -0.43 -13.02
CA TRP A 232 -34.56 -1.63 -13.45
C TRP A 232 -34.69 -2.72 -12.38
N THR A 233 -35.23 -3.88 -12.74
CA THR A 233 -35.37 -5.04 -11.86
C THR A 233 -34.12 -5.91 -11.95
N ILE A 234 -33.08 -5.56 -11.18
CA ILE A 234 -31.90 -6.42 -11.01
C ILE A 234 -32.20 -7.42 -9.89
N SER A 235 -31.92 -8.69 -10.13
CA SER A 235 -32.08 -9.73 -9.12
C SER A 235 -31.04 -9.64 -8.00
N SER A 236 -31.31 -10.32 -6.88
CA SER A 236 -30.36 -10.42 -5.77
C SER A 236 -29.07 -11.14 -6.19
N GLY A 237 -27.98 -10.90 -5.44
CA GLY A 237 -26.72 -11.64 -5.64
C GLY A 237 -26.91 -13.15 -5.52
N GLU A 238 -27.75 -13.60 -4.58
CA GLU A 238 -28.09 -15.01 -4.35
C GLU A 238 -28.73 -15.70 -5.56
N LEU A 239 -29.67 -15.03 -6.24
CA LEU A 239 -30.27 -15.56 -7.47
C LEU A 239 -29.26 -15.60 -8.62
N TRP A 240 -28.40 -14.58 -8.70
CA TRP A 240 -27.36 -14.47 -9.71
C TRP A 240 -26.24 -15.51 -9.56
N THR A 241 -25.83 -15.81 -8.33
CA THR A 241 -24.75 -16.76 -8.04
C THR A 241 -25.24 -18.20 -7.87
N ALA A 242 -26.53 -18.47 -8.09
CA ALA A 242 -27.10 -19.81 -8.00
C ALA A 242 -26.40 -20.77 -9.00
N PRO A 243 -25.74 -21.84 -8.53
CA PRO A 243 -24.88 -22.66 -9.39
C PRO A 243 -25.67 -23.64 -10.29
N THR A 244 -26.96 -23.83 -10.03
CA THR A 244 -27.81 -24.75 -10.79
C THR A 244 -29.23 -24.19 -10.90
N SER A 245 -29.97 -24.63 -11.92
CA SER A 245 -31.39 -24.31 -12.10
C SER A 245 -32.26 -24.70 -10.89
N ASN A 246 -31.92 -25.80 -10.20
CA ASN A 246 -32.59 -26.21 -8.95
C ASN A 246 -32.27 -25.28 -7.77
N ALA A 247 -31.01 -24.87 -7.61
CA ALA A 247 -30.63 -23.90 -6.58
C ALA A 247 -31.27 -22.53 -6.82
N TRP A 248 -31.34 -22.11 -8.08
CA TRP A 248 -32.06 -20.91 -8.49
C TRP A 248 -33.55 -21.01 -8.16
N ALA A 249 -34.20 -22.13 -8.52
CA ALA A 249 -35.62 -22.35 -8.22
C ALA A 249 -35.90 -22.43 -6.70
N HIS A 250 -34.98 -23.00 -5.91
CA HIS A 250 -35.07 -23.04 -4.45
C HIS A 250 -34.97 -21.63 -3.84
N ALA A 251 -33.96 -20.85 -4.22
CA ALA A 251 -33.81 -19.45 -3.79
C ALA A 251 -35.01 -18.58 -4.20
N LEU A 252 -35.62 -18.90 -5.34
CA LEU A 252 -36.86 -18.29 -5.82
C LEU A 252 -38.09 -18.73 -4.99
N GLY A 253 -38.10 -19.98 -4.51
CA GLY A 253 -39.16 -20.60 -3.72
C GLY A 253 -39.17 -20.17 -2.26
N GLU A 254 -38.01 -20.12 -1.58
CA GLU A 254 -37.88 -19.66 -0.19
C GLU A 254 -38.35 -18.20 0.00
N ARG A 255 -38.24 -17.37 -1.06
CA ARG A 255 -38.78 -16.00 -1.06
C ARG A 255 -40.28 -15.92 -1.28
N LYS A 256 -40.92 -16.92 -1.90
CA LYS A 256 -42.40 -16.98 -2.01
C LYS A 256 -43.05 -17.17 -0.64
N ASP A 257 -42.45 -17.98 0.22
CA ASP A 257 -42.95 -18.26 1.57
C ASP A 257 -42.85 -17.04 2.51
N GLN A 258 -42.07 -16.02 2.14
CA GLN A 258 -41.92 -14.77 2.89
C GLN A 258 -42.95 -13.69 2.52
N ASN A 259 -43.99 -14.01 1.72
CA ASN A 259 -45.12 -13.13 1.41
C ASN A 259 -44.72 -11.79 0.73
N THR A 260 -43.59 -11.75 0.02
CA THR A 260 -43.17 -10.59 -0.76
C THR A 260 -43.58 -10.76 -2.22
N ASN A 261 -44.52 -9.95 -2.71
CA ASN A 261 -44.89 -9.90 -4.12
C ASN A 261 -43.66 -9.67 -5.02
N PHE A 262 -43.65 -10.35 -6.17
CA PHE A 262 -42.53 -10.50 -7.11
C PHE A 262 -42.05 -9.24 -7.86
N GLU A 263 -42.44 -8.05 -7.40
CA GLU A 263 -42.11 -6.80 -8.06
C GLU A 263 -41.33 -5.90 -7.11
N TYR A 264 -40.01 -6.04 -7.10
CA TYR A 264 -39.14 -4.95 -6.64
C TYR A 264 -39.11 -3.86 -7.72
N SER A 265 -40.24 -3.19 -7.90
CA SER A 265 -40.33 -1.92 -8.63
C SER A 265 -40.03 -0.81 -7.64
N PRO A 266 -38.96 0.00 -7.79
CA PRO A 266 -38.91 1.30 -7.13
C PRO A 266 -39.91 2.25 -7.82
N PRO A 267 -40.96 2.77 -7.16
CA PRO A 267 -41.59 4.00 -7.63
C PRO A 267 -40.64 5.15 -7.27
N LEU A 268 -39.57 5.31 -8.04
CA LEU A 268 -38.73 6.50 -8.03
C LEU A 268 -38.65 7.08 -9.44
N SER A 269 -39.82 7.11 -10.11
CA SER A 269 -40.09 8.15 -11.09
C SER A 269 -39.98 9.48 -10.37
N THR A 270 -39.06 10.33 -10.82
CA THR A 270 -38.94 11.72 -10.38
C THR A 270 -40.24 12.53 -10.57
N ASP A 271 -41.19 12.01 -11.35
CA ASP A 271 -42.43 12.70 -11.72
C ASP A 271 -43.66 12.33 -10.88
N ARG A 272 -43.56 11.39 -9.93
CA ARG A 272 -44.66 11.08 -9.00
C ARG A 272 -44.25 11.33 -7.54
N TYR A 273 -44.44 12.57 -7.13
CA TYR A 273 -44.37 13.00 -5.74
C TYR A 273 -45.59 12.49 -4.93
N GLU A 274 -45.38 12.36 -3.61
CA GLU A 274 -46.41 12.42 -2.56
C GLU A 274 -47.37 11.23 -2.40
N ARG A 275 -46.83 10.08 -2.00
CA ARG A 275 -47.34 9.19 -0.93
C ARG A 275 -46.69 7.82 -1.12
N ASP A 276 -46.30 7.20 -0.02
CA ASP A 276 -45.75 5.85 0.04
C ASP A 276 -44.27 5.76 -0.39
N ILE A 277 -43.37 6.13 0.54
CA ILE A 277 -42.01 5.58 0.56
C ILE A 277 -42.23 4.05 0.63
N PRO A 278 -41.84 3.27 -0.40
CA PRO A 278 -41.97 1.82 -0.32
C PRO A 278 -41.22 1.35 0.92
N GLU A 279 -41.73 0.34 1.61
CA GLU A 279 -40.97 -0.38 2.63
C GLU A 279 -39.65 -0.84 1.99
N LEU A 280 -38.60 -0.04 2.17
CA LEU A 280 -37.25 -0.39 1.77
C LEU A 280 -36.86 -1.58 2.65
N SER A 281 -37.12 -2.77 2.12
CA SER A 281 -36.72 -4.03 2.72
C SER A 281 -35.23 -3.98 3.03
N SER A 282 -34.83 -4.58 4.15
CA SER A 282 -33.44 -4.79 4.58
C SER A 282 -32.58 -5.58 3.57
N THR A 283 -33.13 -5.95 2.42
CA THR A 283 -32.56 -6.88 1.44
C THR A 283 -32.56 -6.30 0.02
N TYR A 284 -32.10 -5.05 -0.14
CA TYR A 284 -31.97 -4.41 -1.46
C TYR A 284 -30.73 -4.93 -2.22
N PRO A 285 -30.81 -5.28 -3.52
CA PRO A 285 -29.65 -5.75 -4.28
C PRO A 285 -28.57 -4.67 -4.38
N GLU A 286 -27.32 -5.03 -4.03
CA GLU A 286 -26.20 -4.09 -3.93
C GLU A 286 -25.88 -3.39 -5.26
N LEU A 287 -25.91 -4.12 -6.38
CA LEU A 287 -25.69 -3.58 -7.73
C LEU A 287 -26.81 -2.61 -8.16
N ALA A 288 -28.05 -2.84 -7.73
CA ALA A 288 -29.15 -1.92 -8.01
C ALA A 288 -28.99 -0.61 -7.24
N LEU A 289 -28.50 -0.69 -6.00
CA LEU A 289 -28.16 0.50 -5.21
C LEU A 289 -26.99 1.27 -5.83
N TYR A 290 -25.97 0.56 -6.32
CA TYR A 290 -24.85 1.18 -7.04
C TYR A 290 -25.35 1.98 -8.27
N ALA A 291 -26.10 1.31 -9.14
CA ALA A 291 -26.67 1.93 -10.33
C ALA A 291 -27.56 3.13 -10.02
N PHE A 292 -28.32 3.06 -8.92
CA PHE A 292 -29.16 4.14 -8.46
C PHE A 292 -28.35 5.36 -8.02
N LEU A 293 -27.29 5.17 -7.21
CA LEU A 293 -26.43 6.26 -6.74
C LEU A 293 -25.70 6.96 -7.91
N GLU A 294 -25.13 6.22 -8.87
CA GLU A 294 -24.54 6.81 -10.09
C GLU A 294 -25.59 7.51 -10.96
N GLY A 295 -26.81 6.98 -11.00
CA GLY A 295 -27.95 7.64 -11.64
C GLY A 295 -28.28 8.99 -11.03
N MET A 296 -28.16 9.14 -9.70
CA MET A 296 -28.31 10.43 -9.03
C MET A 296 -27.17 11.39 -9.38
N SER A 297 -25.92 10.92 -9.41
CA SER A 297 -24.79 11.75 -9.85
C SER A 297 -25.00 12.25 -11.28
N SER A 298 -25.43 11.39 -12.19
CA SER A 298 -25.75 11.73 -13.59
C SER A 298 -26.82 12.82 -13.70
N GLN A 299 -27.90 12.70 -12.91
CA GLN A 299 -28.95 13.73 -12.88
C GLN A 299 -28.43 15.07 -12.36
N ILE A 300 -27.55 15.06 -11.37
CA ILE A 300 -26.93 16.29 -10.84
C ILE A 300 -26.07 16.94 -11.94
N MET A 301 -25.31 16.15 -12.70
CA MET A 301 -24.49 16.66 -13.80
C MET A 301 -25.33 17.29 -14.93
N GLU A 302 -26.40 16.63 -15.35
CA GLU A 302 -27.31 17.14 -16.40
C GLU A 302 -28.00 18.43 -15.96
N ARG A 303 -28.33 18.58 -14.67
CA ARG A 303 -28.91 19.83 -14.15
C ARG A 303 -27.86 20.93 -13.97
N ALA A 304 -26.63 20.56 -13.61
CA ALA A 304 -25.52 21.50 -13.44
C ALA A 304 -25.07 22.13 -14.76
N SER A 305 -25.15 21.41 -15.89
CA SER A 305 -24.83 21.93 -17.22
C SER A 305 -25.85 22.96 -17.71
N ILE A 306 -27.12 22.85 -17.30
CA ILE A 306 -28.24 23.74 -17.69
C ILE A 306 -28.31 25.02 -16.82
N GLN A 307 -27.32 25.27 -15.96
CA GLN A 307 -27.31 26.39 -14.99
C GLN A 307 -28.50 26.39 -14.02
N GLN A 308 -29.18 25.26 -13.84
CA GLN A 308 -30.19 25.14 -12.79
C GLN A 308 -29.48 25.15 -11.42
N CYS A 309 -30.08 25.84 -10.45
CA CYS A 309 -29.42 26.10 -9.17
C CYS A 309 -29.16 24.77 -8.43
N LEU A 310 -27.88 24.41 -8.22
CA LEU A 310 -27.48 23.24 -7.42
C LEU A 310 -28.19 23.20 -6.07
N THR A 311 -28.52 24.37 -5.50
CA THR A 311 -29.31 24.51 -4.28
C THR A 311 -30.70 23.87 -4.36
N GLU A 312 -31.44 24.07 -5.46
CA GLU A 312 -32.77 23.48 -5.65
C GLU A 312 -32.68 21.96 -5.76
N THR A 313 -31.68 21.47 -6.51
CA THR A 313 -31.42 20.03 -6.65
C THR A 313 -31.00 19.42 -5.31
N SER A 314 -30.19 20.13 -4.52
CA SER A 314 -29.78 19.70 -3.18
C SER A 314 -30.97 19.62 -2.21
N GLN A 315 -31.89 20.58 -2.24
CA GLN A 315 -33.12 20.56 -1.44
C GLN A 315 -34.03 19.38 -1.82
N GLU A 316 -34.10 19.03 -3.09
CA GLU A 316 -34.91 17.91 -3.58
C GLU A 316 -34.30 16.53 -3.24
N LEU A 317 -32.98 16.38 -3.41
CA LEU A 317 -32.32 15.07 -3.33
C LEU A 317 -31.82 14.71 -1.93
N THR A 318 -31.52 15.69 -1.06
CA THR A 318 -31.00 15.43 0.29
C THR A 318 -31.92 14.52 1.12
N PRO A 319 -33.23 14.77 1.22
CA PRO A 319 -34.13 13.88 1.99
C PRO A 319 -34.12 12.43 1.46
N LYS A 320 -34.05 12.26 0.14
CA LYS A 320 -34.00 10.94 -0.52
C LYS A 320 -32.71 10.20 -0.15
N LEU A 321 -31.56 10.87 -0.23
CA LEU A 321 -30.24 10.31 0.12
C LEU A 321 -30.14 9.93 1.60
N VAL A 322 -30.74 10.70 2.50
CA VAL A 322 -30.76 10.42 3.94
C VAL A 322 -31.60 9.18 4.27
N ILE A 323 -32.75 9.01 3.60
CA ILE A 323 -33.58 7.80 3.74
C ILE A 323 -32.79 6.57 3.27
N ILE A 324 -32.12 6.66 2.12
CA ILE A 324 -31.28 5.58 1.58
C ILE A 324 -30.16 5.21 2.55
N TYR A 325 -29.47 6.21 3.12
CA TYR A 325 -28.42 5.95 4.08
C TYR A 325 -28.95 5.21 5.30
N ASN A 326 -30.03 5.71 5.92
CA ASN A 326 -30.55 5.12 7.15
C ASN A 326 -31.18 3.73 6.94
N SER A 327 -31.79 3.50 5.78
CA SER A 327 -32.51 2.26 5.49
C SER A 327 -31.60 1.16 4.94
N LEU A 328 -30.61 1.51 4.10
CA LEU A 328 -29.79 0.55 3.36
C LEU A 328 -28.31 0.58 3.75
N LEU A 329 -27.66 1.75 3.70
CA LEU A 329 -26.20 1.84 3.90
C LEU A 329 -25.79 1.70 5.38
N ARG A 330 -26.62 2.16 6.31
CA ARG A 330 -26.36 2.12 7.75
C ARG A 330 -26.40 0.69 8.30
N GLN A 331 -27.29 -0.15 7.78
CA GLN A 331 -27.52 -1.51 8.26
C GLN A 331 -26.58 -2.56 7.63
N GLN A 332 -25.97 -2.25 6.47
CA GLN A 332 -24.92 -3.10 5.86
C GLN A 332 -23.66 -3.11 6.74
N LEU A 333 -23.58 -4.13 7.60
CA LEU A 333 -22.61 -4.25 8.69
C LEU A 333 -21.39 -5.14 8.39
N GLN A 334 -21.27 -5.79 7.23
CA GLN A 334 -20.22 -6.81 7.05
C GLN A 334 -19.28 -6.62 5.85
N LEU A 335 -19.72 -6.17 4.66
CA LEU A 335 -18.80 -5.70 3.60
C LEU A 335 -19.54 -4.70 2.69
N ASP A 336 -18.92 -3.56 2.40
CA ASP A 336 -19.36 -2.60 1.37
C ASP A 336 -18.56 -2.92 0.10
N ASN A 337 -19.03 -3.90 -0.70
CA ASN A 337 -18.23 -4.47 -1.79
C ASN A 337 -17.91 -3.43 -2.84
N PHE A 338 -18.88 -2.56 -3.14
CA PHE A 338 -18.72 -1.51 -4.13
C PHE A 338 -18.26 -0.17 -3.55
N SER A 339 -17.99 -0.03 -2.24
CA SER A 339 -17.67 1.28 -1.61
C SER A 339 -18.80 2.32 -1.72
N LEU A 340 -20.06 1.88 -1.67
CA LEU A 340 -21.26 2.69 -1.81
C LEU A 340 -21.38 3.80 -0.77
N LYS A 341 -20.82 3.63 0.44
CA LYS A 341 -20.76 4.71 1.43
C LYS A 341 -19.88 5.87 0.96
N ALA A 342 -18.74 5.57 0.33
CA ALA A 342 -17.87 6.58 -0.25
C ALA A 342 -18.56 7.28 -1.44
N LEU A 343 -19.23 6.51 -2.31
CA LEU A 343 -20.02 7.06 -3.42
C LEU A 343 -21.13 7.99 -2.93
N TRP A 344 -21.86 7.59 -1.89
CA TRP A 344 -22.88 8.41 -1.24
C TRP A 344 -22.31 9.75 -0.76
N HIS A 345 -21.14 9.75 -0.10
CA HIS A 345 -20.50 11.00 0.31
C HIS A 345 -20.07 11.87 -0.88
N SER A 346 -19.67 11.27 -2.01
CA SER A 346 -19.30 12.01 -3.24
C SER A 346 -20.49 12.75 -3.86
N ILE A 347 -21.70 12.18 -3.79
CA ILE A 347 -22.92 12.85 -4.29
C ILE A 347 -23.15 14.18 -3.56
N PHE A 348 -22.88 14.26 -2.26
CA PHE A 348 -22.97 15.53 -1.52
C PHE A 348 -21.89 16.53 -1.93
N ILE A 349 -20.69 16.08 -2.33
CA ILE A 349 -19.70 16.98 -2.93
C ILE A 349 -20.27 17.58 -4.22
N LEU A 350 -20.88 16.78 -5.09
CA LEU A 350 -21.50 17.25 -6.33
C LEU A 350 -22.65 18.24 -6.10
N LEU A 351 -23.48 18.02 -5.07
CA LEU A 351 -24.60 18.90 -4.73
C LEU A 351 -24.17 20.28 -4.24
N HIS A 352 -22.98 20.39 -3.64
CA HIS A 352 -22.52 21.59 -2.93
C HIS A 352 -21.25 22.20 -3.52
N CYS A 353 -20.76 21.67 -4.65
CA CYS A 353 -19.55 22.13 -5.31
C CYS A 353 -19.66 22.02 -6.82
N ASN A 354 -19.44 23.13 -7.53
CA ASN A 354 -19.27 23.12 -8.97
C ASN A 354 -17.83 22.67 -9.29
N MET A 355 -17.67 21.37 -9.46
CA MET A 355 -16.38 20.72 -9.70
C MET A 355 -15.67 21.27 -10.94
N ASN A 356 -16.40 21.53 -12.03
CA ASN A 356 -15.84 22.09 -13.26
C ASN A 356 -15.18 23.46 -13.00
N LYS A 357 -15.86 24.37 -12.27
CA LYS A 357 -15.29 25.68 -11.93
C LYS A 357 -14.08 25.57 -11.01
N LEU A 358 -14.07 24.63 -10.05
CA LEU A 358 -12.89 24.40 -9.20
C LEU A 358 -11.70 23.87 -10.00
N GLU A 359 -11.91 22.91 -10.91
CA GLU A 359 -10.84 22.41 -11.78
C GLU A 359 -10.28 23.49 -12.69
N CYS A 360 -11.15 24.31 -13.28
CA CYS A 360 -10.69 25.45 -14.07
C CYS A 360 -9.89 26.44 -13.21
N ALA A 361 -10.33 26.75 -11.98
CA ALA A 361 -9.63 27.67 -11.08
C ALA A 361 -8.22 27.21 -10.68
N ILE A 362 -7.94 25.90 -10.71
CA ILE A 362 -6.61 25.35 -10.45
C ILE A 362 -5.76 25.14 -11.71
N GLY A 363 -6.30 25.49 -12.89
CA GLY A 363 -5.53 25.54 -14.13
C GLY A 363 -5.87 24.47 -15.18
N ARG A 364 -7.01 23.76 -15.09
CA ARG A 364 -7.41 22.76 -16.11
C ARG A 364 -7.36 23.30 -17.55
N GLU A 365 -7.77 24.54 -17.76
CA GLU A 365 -7.78 25.20 -19.07
C GLU A 365 -6.65 26.23 -19.25
N GLY A 366 -5.62 26.18 -18.40
CA GLY A 366 -4.51 27.13 -18.40
C GLY A 366 -4.70 28.32 -17.45
N CYS A 367 -3.62 29.08 -17.25
CA CYS A 367 -3.54 30.12 -16.21
C CYS A 367 -4.47 31.32 -16.47
N GLU A 368 -4.62 31.75 -17.72
CA GLU A 368 -5.47 32.90 -18.07
C GLU A 368 -6.94 32.61 -17.74
N LYS A 369 -7.45 31.48 -18.25
CA LYS A 369 -8.83 31.03 -17.97
C LYS A 369 -9.04 30.65 -16.50
N ALA A 370 -8.00 30.24 -15.78
CA ALA A 370 -8.13 29.96 -14.35
C ALA A 370 -8.58 31.20 -13.57
N GLN A 371 -8.12 32.40 -13.97
CA GLN A 371 -8.47 33.66 -13.28
C GLN A 371 -9.99 33.91 -13.30
N ASP A 372 -10.68 33.53 -14.37
CA ASP A 372 -12.13 33.66 -14.51
C ASP A 372 -12.91 32.86 -13.44
N HIS A 373 -12.25 31.90 -12.80
CA HIS A 373 -12.85 30.99 -11.83
C HIS A 373 -12.28 31.13 -10.41
N VAL A 374 -11.21 31.91 -10.21
CA VAL A 374 -10.62 32.17 -8.87
C VAL A 374 -11.62 32.85 -7.93
N GLU A 375 -12.46 33.75 -8.45
CA GLU A 375 -13.50 34.41 -7.64
C GLU A 375 -14.50 33.38 -7.08
N TYR A 376 -14.98 32.47 -7.94
CA TYR A 376 -15.83 31.37 -7.51
C TYR A 376 -15.14 30.49 -6.47
N ALA A 377 -13.89 30.06 -6.73
CA ALA A 377 -13.16 29.19 -5.81
C ALA A 377 -12.93 29.85 -4.44
N THR A 378 -12.64 31.16 -4.40
CA THR A 378 -12.45 31.93 -3.16
C THR A 378 -13.75 32.13 -2.39
N SER A 379 -14.83 32.44 -3.10
CA SER A 379 -16.17 32.58 -2.52
C SER A 379 -16.66 31.25 -1.94
N TRP A 380 -16.58 30.18 -2.73
CA TRP A 380 -16.92 28.82 -2.32
C TRP A 380 -16.09 28.38 -1.13
N ALA A 381 -14.76 28.51 -1.16
CA ALA A 381 -13.88 28.07 -0.08
C ALA A 381 -14.15 28.79 1.26
N SER A 382 -14.81 29.96 1.22
CA SER A 382 -15.20 30.72 2.42
C SER A 382 -16.63 30.41 2.91
N SER A 383 -17.36 29.53 2.21
CA SER A 383 -18.76 29.21 2.49
C SER A 383 -18.95 28.01 3.45
N ALA A 384 -20.17 27.83 3.96
CA ALA A 384 -20.56 26.63 4.69
C ALA A 384 -20.51 25.36 3.82
N ASP A 385 -20.79 25.49 2.51
CA ASP A 385 -20.73 24.38 1.56
C ASP A 385 -19.30 23.84 1.39
N ALA A 386 -18.26 24.69 1.45
CA ALA A 386 -16.90 24.19 1.41
C ALA A 386 -16.50 23.42 2.68
N HIS A 387 -16.99 23.83 3.86
CA HIS A 387 -16.81 23.06 5.09
C HIS A 387 -17.52 21.69 5.00
N ARG A 388 -18.75 21.68 4.48
CA ARG A 388 -19.52 20.47 4.20
C ARG A 388 -18.76 19.54 3.26
N CYS A 389 -18.34 20.02 2.10
CA CYS A 389 -17.58 19.25 1.11
C CYS A 389 -16.25 18.73 1.67
N ALA A 390 -15.52 19.51 2.47
CA ALA A 390 -14.28 19.07 3.11
C ALA A 390 -14.52 17.91 4.11
N ILE A 391 -15.62 17.97 4.88
CA ILE A 391 -16.02 16.87 5.77
C ILE A 391 -16.38 15.62 4.96
N HIS A 392 -17.18 15.75 3.90
CA HIS A 392 -17.52 14.62 3.03
C HIS A 392 -16.26 14.03 2.36
N ALA A 393 -15.33 14.86 1.88
CA ALA A 393 -14.05 14.41 1.33
C ALA A 393 -13.20 13.66 2.37
N ALA A 394 -13.16 14.12 3.63
CA ALA A 394 -12.50 13.39 4.71
C ALA A 394 -13.17 12.05 5.04
N LEU A 395 -14.51 12.01 5.00
CA LEU A 395 -15.27 10.77 5.23
C LEU A 395 -15.07 9.76 4.10
N ILE A 396 -15.01 10.20 2.84
CA ILE A 396 -14.65 9.36 1.69
C ILE A 396 -13.33 8.64 1.98
N LEU A 397 -12.28 9.38 2.34
CA LEU A 397 -10.98 8.77 2.66
C LEU A 397 -11.07 7.78 3.82
N ARG A 398 -11.81 8.12 4.88
CA ARG A 398 -12.00 7.23 6.03
C ARG A 398 -12.73 5.94 5.64
N HIS A 399 -13.68 6.00 4.70
CA HIS A 399 -14.34 4.83 4.15
C HIS A 399 -13.39 4.00 3.30
N LEU A 400 -12.63 4.65 2.41
CA LEU A 400 -11.67 3.97 1.54
C LEU A 400 -10.49 3.35 2.32
N GLN A 401 -10.02 3.97 3.41
CA GLN A 401 -9.00 3.42 4.32
C GLN A 401 -9.46 2.16 5.07
N ARG A 402 -10.78 1.91 5.11
CA ARG A 402 -11.35 0.72 5.74
C ARG A 402 -11.63 -0.40 4.76
N ILE A 403 -11.41 -0.18 3.46
CA ILE A 403 -11.52 -1.25 2.46
C ILE A 403 -10.50 -2.32 2.85
N PRO A 404 -10.93 -3.58 3.10
CA PRO A 404 -10.04 -4.70 3.34
C PRO A 404 -9.01 -4.80 2.22
N ILE A 405 -7.74 -5.02 2.60
CA ILE A 405 -6.68 -5.16 1.63
C ILE A 405 -6.93 -6.46 0.82
N GLY A 406 -7.01 -6.35 -0.51
CA GLY A 406 -7.38 -7.44 -1.41
C GLY A 406 -8.84 -7.41 -1.88
N GLN A 407 -9.70 -6.56 -1.30
CA GLN A 407 -11.00 -6.25 -1.90
C GLN A 407 -10.79 -5.32 -3.10
N GLU A 408 -11.32 -5.69 -4.26
CA GLU A 408 -11.30 -4.84 -5.45
C GLU A 408 -12.23 -3.62 -5.23
N PRO A 409 -11.71 -2.38 -5.27
CA PRO A 409 -12.55 -1.21 -5.10
C PRO A 409 -13.50 -1.04 -6.29
N GLY A 410 -14.66 -0.42 -6.06
CA GLY A 410 -15.55 -0.02 -7.15
C GLY A 410 -14.84 0.91 -8.14
N ILE A 411 -15.22 0.84 -9.42
CA ILE A 411 -14.55 1.61 -10.50
C ILE A 411 -14.61 3.13 -10.30
N HIS A 412 -15.52 3.62 -9.46
CA HIS A 412 -15.64 5.03 -9.08
C HIS A 412 -14.53 5.52 -8.12
N VAL A 413 -13.88 4.63 -7.38
CA VAL A 413 -12.98 5.00 -6.27
C VAL A 413 -11.85 5.95 -6.70
N PRO A 414 -11.15 5.75 -7.84
CA PRO A 414 -10.13 6.68 -8.31
C PRO A 414 -10.67 8.10 -8.52
N ARG A 415 -11.86 8.23 -9.12
CA ARG A 415 -12.57 9.51 -9.32
C ARG A 415 -12.90 10.16 -7.97
N LEU A 416 -13.39 9.39 -7.00
CA LEU A 416 -13.72 9.93 -5.67
C LEU A 416 -12.50 10.49 -4.95
N LEU A 417 -11.35 9.79 -5.04
CA LEU A 417 -10.09 10.22 -4.45
C LEU A 417 -9.58 11.52 -5.08
N TYR A 418 -9.60 11.59 -6.42
CA TYR A 418 -9.19 12.78 -7.14
C TYR A 418 -10.05 13.99 -6.75
N ARG A 419 -11.38 13.83 -6.70
CA ARG A 419 -12.30 14.90 -6.27
C ARG A 419 -12.14 15.32 -4.83
N SER A 420 -11.98 14.35 -3.93
CA SER A 420 -11.72 14.63 -2.51
C SER A 420 -10.44 15.44 -2.34
N THR A 421 -9.41 15.11 -3.10
CA THR A 421 -8.13 15.85 -3.12
C THR A 421 -8.31 17.26 -3.65
N LEU A 422 -9.03 17.42 -4.76
CA LEU A 422 -9.32 18.73 -5.34
C LEU A 422 -10.11 19.63 -4.39
N VAL A 423 -11.15 19.09 -3.74
CA VAL A 423 -11.93 19.81 -2.72
C VAL A 423 -11.03 20.27 -1.58
N TRP A 424 -10.18 19.39 -1.05
CA TRP A 424 -9.24 19.74 0.02
C TRP A 424 -8.21 20.78 -0.41
N TYR A 425 -7.67 20.65 -1.62
CA TYR A 425 -6.74 21.63 -2.19
C TYR A 425 -7.41 22.99 -2.34
N ALA A 426 -8.60 23.07 -2.93
CA ALA A 426 -9.31 24.32 -3.10
C ALA A 426 -9.73 24.95 -1.76
N TYR A 427 -10.22 24.13 -0.82
CA TYR A 427 -10.60 24.55 0.53
C TYR A 427 -9.43 25.24 1.27
N THR A 428 -8.23 24.68 1.16
CA THR A 428 -7.03 25.19 1.83
C THR A 428 -6.37 26.34 1.06
N ARG A 429 -6.32 26.27 -0.28
CA ARG A 429 -5.63 27.24 -1.13
C ARG A 429 -6.35 28.57 -1.25
N PHE A 430 -7.68 28.54 -1.33
CA PHE A 430 -8.52 29.71 -1.58
C PHE A 430 -9.29 30.18 -0.34
N GLY A 431 -9.39 29.34 0.71
CA GLY A 431 -10.02 29.70 1.97
C GLY A 431 -9.24 30.75 2.75
N ARG A 432 -9.94 31.67 3.41
CA ARG A 432 -9.36 32.62 4.38
C ARG A 432 -10.04 32.41 5.73
N ASP A 433 -9.25 32.27 6.79
CA ASP A 433 -9.77 32.24 8.16
C ASP A 433 -9.99 33.69 8.61
N GLY A 434 -11.24 34.16 8.57
CA GLY A 434 -11.60 35.47 9.09
C GLY A 434 -11.42 35.52 10.61
N GLY A 435 -10.85 36.60 11.14
CA GLY A 435 -10.55 36.82 12.57
C GLY A 435 -11.75 36.89 13.52
N THR A 436 -12.89 36.34 13.15
CA THR A 436 -14.04 36.12 14.03
C THR A 436 -14.23 34.62 14.16
N ALA A 437 -13.77 34.06 15.28
CA ALA A 437 -14.13 32.74 15.72
C ALA A 437 -15.66 32.64 15.85
N SER A 438 -16.34 32.20 14.79
CA SER A 438 -17.75 31.84 14.84
C SER A 438 -17.87 30.40 15.32
N THR A 439 -18.33 30.33 16.57
CA THR A 439 -18.97 29.25 17.31
C THR A 439 -19.28 27.93 16.57
N THR A 440 -19.04 26.84 17.29
CA THR A 440 -19.36 25.42 17.06
C THR A 440 -20.80 25.07 16.61
N ASN A 441 -21.68 26.05 16.36
CA ASN A 441 -23.04 25.85 15.83
C ASN A 441 -23.12 25.79 14.29
N GLU A 442 -22.09 26.21 13.54
CA GLU A 442 -22.16 26.31 12.06
C GLU A 442 -21.87 25.00 11.29
N LEU A 443 -21.37 23.94 11.96
CA LEU A 443 -21.00 22.67 11.30
C LEU A 443 -22.06 21.57 11.47
N ASN A 444 -23.34 21.95 11.61
CA ASN A 444 -24.44 21.00 11.71
C ASN A 444 -25.10 20.82 10.33
N PHE A 445 -24.89 19.66 9.71
CA PHE A 445 -25.42 19.33 8.39
C PHE A 445 -26.51 18.25 8.49
N PRO A 446 -27.74 18.50 7.99
CA PRO A 446 -28.89 17.60 8.14
C PRO A 446 -28.63 16.15 7.73
N GLU A 447 -27.83 15.95 6.69
CA GLU A 447 -27.50 14.65 6.12
C GLU A 447 -26.55 13.81 7.01
N LEU A 448 -25.80 14.47 7.91
CA LEU A 448 -24.92 13.79 8.87
C LEU A 448 -25.61 13.60 10.23
N ASN A 449 -26.79 14.19 10.44
CA ASN A 449 -27.55 14.03 11.68
C ASN A 449 -28.05 12.60 11.84
N GLY A 450 -27.85 12.04 13.03
CA GLY A 450 -28.23 10.65 13.34
C GLY A 450 -27.26 9.58 12.86
N THR A 451 -26.17 9.94 12.15
CA THR A 451 -25.09 9.01 11.75
C THR A 451 -24.11 8.70 12.89
N GLY A 452 -24.08 9.52 13.94
CA GLY A 452 -23.10 9.45 15.03
C GLY A 452 -21.74 10.10 14.70
N ILE A 453 -21.63 10.80 13.57
CA ILE A 453 -20.42 11.50 13.13
C ILE A 453 -20.36 12.89 13.75
N ASP A 454 -19.28 13.17 14.49
CA ASP A 454 -18.94 14.51 14.97
C ASP A 454 -18.21 15.29 13.88
N THR A 455 -18.92 16.18 13.20
CA THR A 455 -18.43 17.01 12.08
C THR A 455 -17.26 17.90 12.50
N GLY A 456 -17.33 18.49 13.71
CA GLY A 456 -16.27 19.33 14.26
C GLY A 456 -14.99 18.53 14.49
N ARG A 457 -15.11 17.32 15.04
CA ARG A 457 -13.95 16.44 15.28
C ARG A 457 -13.35 15.92 13.97
N VAL A 458 -14.18 15.56 12.98
CA VAL A 458 -13.70 15.13 11.66
C VAL A 458 -12.92 16.24 10.98
N LEU A 459 -13.46 17.45 10.94
CA LEU A 459 -12.79 18.60 10.33
C LEU A 459 -11.51 18.98 11.10
N PHE A 460 -11.54 18.95 12.44
CA PHE A 460 -10.38 19.19 13.28
C PHE A 460 -9.25 18.19 13.00
N ALA A 461 -9.57 16.89 12.94
CA ALA A 461 -8.60 15.86 12.60
C ALA A 461 -8.06 16.04 11.17
N ALA A 462 -8.93 16.33 10.21
CA ALA A 462 -8.55 16.56 8.82
C ALA A 462 -7.65 17.81 8.67
N ASN A 463 -7.86 18.85 9.47
CA ASN A 463 -7.00 20.04 9.56
C ASN A 463 -5.68 19.79 10.30
N GLY A 464 -5.39 18.56 10.76
CA GLY A 464 -4.17 18.23 11.48
C GLY A 464 -4.22 18.62 12.96
N PHE A 465 -5.39 18.44 13.58
CA PHE A 465 -5.66 18.79 14.97
C PHE A 465 -5.48 20.30 15.25
N LYS A 466 -5.86 21.13 14.26
CA LYS A 466 -5.90 22.59 14.36
C LYS A 466 -7.32 23.10 14.17
N LYS A 467 -7.65 24.19 14.87
CA LYS A 467 -8.92 24.91 14.71
C LYS A 467 -8.94 25.77 13.45
N SER A 468 -7.78 26.25 13.01
CA SER A 468 -7.60 26.97 11.75
C SER A 468 -7.35 26.01 10.59
N ARG A 469 -7.57 26.47 9.36
CA ARG A 469 -7.20 25.75 8.15
C ARG A 469 -5.67 25.56 8.09
N PRO A 470 -5.19 24.43 7.56
CA PRO A 470 -3.76 24.23 7.33
C PRO A 470 -3.28 25.17 6.20
N THR A 471 -2.01 25.59 6.27
CA THR A 471 -1.42 26.42 5.22
C THR A 471 -1.18 25.58 3.94
N THR A 472 -1.02 26.22 2.78
CA THR A 472 -0.74 25.51 1.51
C THR A 472 0.53 24.66 1.59
N SER A 473 1.55 25.11 2.34
CA SER A 473 2.79 24.34 2.55
C SER A 473 2.57 23.10 3.43
N GLU A 474 1.75 23.20 4.48
CA GLU A 474 1.34 22.06 5.32
C GLU A 474 0.44 21.07 4.56
N SER A 475 -0.39 21.58 3.65
CA SER A 475 -1.31 20.79 2.84
C SER A 475 -0.59 19.94 1.78
N ASN A 476 0.52 20.42 1.23
CA ASN A 476 1.33 19.67 0.25
C ASN A 476 1.93 18.37 0.84
N SER A 477 2.26 18.35 2.14
CA SER A 477 2.71 17.13 2.85
C SER A 477 1.59 16.08 2.96
N LYS A 478 0.34 16.53 3.18
CA LYS A 478 -0.84 15.66 3.21
C LYS A 478 -1.28 15.23 1.82
N ILE A 479 -1.26 16.10 0.81
CA ILE A 479 -1.54 15.73 -0.58
C ILE A 479 -0.55 14.65 -1.06
N HIS A 480 0.68 14.67 -0.58
CA HIS A 480 1.64 13.59 -0.80
C HIS A 480 1.22 12.25 -0.14
N THR A 481 0.59 12.31 1.04
CA THR A 481 -0.02 11.15 1.73
C THR A 481 -1.28 10.65 0.99
N PHE A 482 -2.08 11.57 0.43
CA PHE A 482 -3.23 11.25 -0.43
C PHE A 482 -2.80 10.60 -1.75
N ASN A 483 -1.74 11.12 -2.39
CA ASN A 483 -1.16 10.52 -3.60
C ASN A 483 -0.56 9.14 -3.34
N LYS A 484 0.01 8.91 -2.15
CA LYS A 484 0.44 7.57 -1.72
C LYS A 484 -0.74 6.62 -1.54
N ALA A 485 -1.88 7.08 -1.02
CA ALA A 485 -3.11 6.28 -0.93
C ALA A 485 -3.70 5.96 -2.32
N ILE A 486 -3.62 6.87 -3.29
CA ILE A 486 -4.05 6.65 -4.69
C ILE A 486 -3.26 5.53 -5.36
N VAL A 487 -1.94 5.47 -5.13
CA VAL A 487 -1.09 4.37 -5.64
C VAL A 487 -1.37 3.06 -4.91
N PHE A 488 -1.73 3.11 -3.62
CA PHE A 488 -1.99 1.95 -2.77
C PHE A 488 -3.37 1.30 -2.97
N ILE A 489 -4.37 2.07 -3.44
CA ILE A 489 -5.77 1.61 -3.59
C ILE A 489 -6.06 1.10 -5.01
N CYS A 490 -5.42 1.66 -6.05
CA CYS A 490 -5.69 1.28 -7.45
C CYS A 490 -4.95 0.02 -7.92
N PHE A 491 -3.98 -0.46 -7.14
CA PHE A 491 -3.24 -1.69 -7.37
C PHE A 491 -2.99 -2.28 -5.99
N VAL A 492 -3.49 -3.49 -5.66
CA VAL A 492 -2.90 -4.47 -4.72
C VAL A 492 -3.92 -5.59 -4.41
N LYS A 493 -3.74 -6.74 -5.10
CA LYS A 493 -3.50 -7.98 -4.33
C LYS A 493 -2.34 -7.66 -3.42
N MET A 494 -2.39 -7.91 -2.11
CA MET A 494 -1.17 -7.90 -1.27
C MET A 494 -0.12 -8.67 -2.08
N PRO A 495 0.99 -8.06 -2.55
CA PRO A 495 1.96 -8.76 -3.39
C PRO A 495 2.72 -9.85 -2.60
N PHE A 496 2.24 -10.14 -1.39
CA PHE A 496 2.95 -10.63 -0.25
C PHE A 496 2.02 -11.64 0.43
N GLY A 497 2.35 -12.93 0.29
CA GLY A 497 1.73 -14.00 1.06
C GLY A 497 1.86 -13.75 2.56
N GLU A 498 1.03 -14.39 3.37
CA GLU A 498 1.08 -14.25 4.82
C GLU A 498 2.44 -14.66 5.38
N ARG A 499 2.98 -13.90 6.34
CA ARG A 499 4.29 -14.13 6.96
C ARG A 499 4.22 -14.26 8.47
N ILE A 500 5.17 -14.98 9.05
CA ILE A 500 5.52 -14.87 10.47
C ILE A 500 6.98 -14.49 10.55
N ASP A 501 7.24 -13.33 11.14
CA ASP A 501 8.57 -12.75 11.28
C ASP A 501 9.19 -13.25 12.59
N THR A 502 10.21 -14.09 12.49
CA THR A 502 10.93 -14.63 13.67
C THR A 502 12.16 -13.80 14.05
N HIS A 503 12.46 -12.75 13.29
CA HIS A 503 13.63 -11.90 13.48
C HIS A 503 13.21 -10.44 13.33
N ALA A 504 12.69 -9.90 14.42
CA ALA A 504 12.41 -8.48 14.53
C ALA A 504 12.81 -8.00 15.93
N HIS A 505 13.21 -6.74 16.00
CA HIS A 505 13.70 -6.13 17.22
C HIS A 505 12.75 -5.07 17.73
N LEU A 506 12.88 -4.79 19.02
CA LEU A 506 12.28 -3.62 19.65
C LEU A 506 13.31 -2.88 20.49
N LEU A 507 13.17 -1.56 20.53
CA LEU A 507 14.09 -0.67 21.23
C LEU A 507 13.25 0.23 22.14
N PRO A 508 12.91 -0.22 23.37
CA PRO A 508 12.11 0.59 24.28
C PRO A 508 12.83 1.91 24.59
N PRO A 509 12.10 3.01 24.82
CA PRO A 509 12.73 4.29 25.14
C PRO A 509 13.72 4.23 26.31
N PHE A 510 13.41 3.45 27.36
CA PHE A 510 14.30 3.28 28.52
C PHE A 510 15.57 2.47 28.18
N TYR A 511 15.47 1.47 27.31
CA TYR A 511 16.63 0.71 26.84
C TYR A 511 17.53 1.61 25.99
N ARG A 512 16.96 2.35 25.05
CA ARG A 512 17.70 3.32 24.23
C ARG A 512 18.43 4.34 25.10
N GLN A 513 17.76 4.84 26.14
CA GLN A 513 18.38 5.75 27.10
C GLN A 513 19.55 5.09 27.84
N ALA A 514 19.37 3.87 28.36
CA ALA A 514 20.45 3.12 29.01
C ALA A 514 21.63 2.84 28.06
N SER A 515 21.37 2.52 26.78
CA SER A 515 22.42 2.35 25.77
C SER A 515 23.21 3.63 25.55
N ILE A 516 22.54 4.79 25.41
CA ILE A 516 23.21 6.09 25.25
C ILE A 516 24.04 6.42 26.49
N GLU A 517 23.51 6.22 27.69
CA GLU A 517 24.22 6.45 28.95
C GLU A 517 25.46 5.54 29.11
N ALA A 518 25.40 4.33 28.56
CA ALA A 518 26.52 3.40 28.49
C ALA A 518 27.51 3.69 27.33
N GLY A 519 27.30 4.75 26.55
CA GLY A 519 28.16 5.10 25.40
C GLY A 519 27.93 4.23 24.15
N GLN A 520 26.79 3.55 24.07
CA GLN A 520 26.38 2.67 22.97
C GLN A 520 25.35 3.37 22.04
N GLU A 521 25.53 4.66 21.78
CA GLU A 521 24.66 5.45 20.89
C GLU A 521 24.78 5.07 19.40
N ASN A 522 25.91 4.44 19.04
CA ASN A 522 26.24 3.93 17.72
C ASN A 522 26.66 2.45 17.80
N PRO A 523 25.76 1.55 18.24
CA PRO A 523 26.12 0.15 18.44
C PRO A 523 26.59 -0.44 17.11
N ASP A 524 27.62 -1.29 17.17
CA ASP A 524 28.14 -2.01 16.01
C ASP A 524 28.64 -1.11 14.85
N GLY A 525 28.93 0.16 15.15
CA GLY A 525 29.31 1.16 14.14
C GLY A 525 28.13 1.67 13.30
N MET A 526 26.89 1.39 13.70
CA MET A 526 25.70 1.91 13.03
C MET A 526 25.54 3.43 13.26
N PRO A 527 24.96 4.18 12.29
CA PRO A 527 24.88 5.64 12.36
C PRO A 527 24.07 6.20 13.55
N GLU A 528 23.12 5.43 14.06
CA GLU A 528 22.31 5.75 15.23
C GLU A 528 21.54 4.52 15.72
N LEU A 529 21.08 4.57 16.97
CA LEU A 529 20.00 3.70 17.48
C LEU A 529 18.65 4.12 16.86
N PRO A 530 17.99 3.27 16.06
CA PRO A 530 16.71 3.59 15.45
C PRO A 530 15.65 3.94 16.49
N ASN A 531 14.76 4.87 16.15
CA ASN A 531 13.52 5.03 16.90
C ASN A 531 12.60 3.83 16.61
N TRP A 532 11.98 3.32 17.65
CA TRP A 532 11.03 2.22 17.56
C TRP A 532 9.81 2.52 18.41
N ASP A 533 8.62 2.28 17.86
CA ASP A 533 7.38 2.24 18.61
C ASP A 533 6.45 1.15 18.05
N ILE A 534 5.46 0.78 18.85
CA ILE A 534 4.55 -0.30 18.48
C ILE A 534 3.67 0.06 17.27
N GLU A 535 3.31 1.32 17.09
CA GLU A 535 2.41 1.74 16.00
C GLU A 535 3.09 1.60 14.64
N THR A 536 4.34 2.06 14.54
CA THR A 536 5.19 1.92 13.35
C THR A 536 5.49 0.46 13.04
N HIS A 537 5.76 -0.37 14.05
CA HIS A 537 5.95 -1.81 13.87
C HIS A 537 4.68 -2.50 13.35
N LEU A 538 3.51 -2.24 13.95
CA LEU A 538 2.24 -2.82 13.49
C LEU A 538 1.86 -2.35 12.08
N ASN A 539 2.22 -1.12 11.71
CA ASN A 539 2.03 -0.60 10.35
C ASN A 539 2.91 -1.34 9.32
N LEU A 540 4.18 -1.58 9.65
CA LEU A 540 5.05 -2.44 8.84
C LEU A 540 4.44 -3.84 8.66
N MET A 541 3.99 -4.46 9.75
CA MET A 541 3.34 -5.77 9.70
C MET A 541 2.14 -5.77 8.75
N GLN A 542 1.29 -4.73 8.81
CA GLN A 542 0.15 -4.59 7.92
C GLN A 542 0.57 -4.45 6.45
N LYS A 543 1.60 -3.64 6.15
CA LYS A 543 2.10 -3.45 4.78
C LYS A 543 2.66 -4.72 4.16
N LEU A 544 3.29 -5.57 4.97
CA LEU A 544 3.99 -6.78 4.54
C LEU A 544 3.21 -8.07 4.79
N ASN A 545 1.93 -7.97 5.19
CA ASN A 545 1.10 -9.12 5.54
C ASN A 545 1.79 -10.05 6.56
N ILE A 546 2.49 -9.48 7.55
CA ILE A 546 3.09 -10.22 8.66
C ILE A 546 1.99 -10.43 9.70
N ALA A 547 1.58 -11.67 9.87
CA ALA A 547 0.55 -12.06 10.82
C ALA A 547 1.05 -12.01 12.26
N LYS A 548 2.30 -12.44 12.48
CA LYS A 548 2.94 -12.43 13.81
C LYS A 548 4.43 -12.06 13.71
N SER A 549 4.91 -11.22 14.63
CA SER A 549 6.33 -10.92 14.82
C SER A 549 6.81 -11.44 16.17
N ILE A 550 7.96 -12.10 16.22
CA ILE A 550 8.63 -12.51 17.46
C ILE A 550 9.76 -11.54 17.73
N LEU A 551 9.61 -10.77 18.81
CA LEU A 551 10.45 -9.62 19.09
C LEU A 551 11.64 -9.99 19.99
N SER A 552 12.78 -9.33 19.81
CA SER A 552 13.91 -9.37 20.75
C SER A 552 14.52 -7.99 21.00
N ILE A 553 15.30 -7.87 22.06
CA ILE A 553 16.30 -6.79 22.15
C ILE A 553 17.41 -7.10 21.12
N SER A 554 17.89 -6.06 20.45
CA SER A 554 18.98 -6.14 19.47
C SER A 554 20.35 -6.00 20.13
N SER A 555 21.41 -6.25 19.38
CA SER A 555 22.79 -5.88 19.73
C SER A 555 22.86 -4.42 20.25
N PRO A 556 23.63 -4.15 21.33
CA PRO A 556 24.58 -5.03 22.00
C PRO A 556 23.98 -5.91 23.12
N GLY A 557 22.66 -6.11 23.11
CA GLY A 557 21.95 -6.83 24.18
C GLY A 557 21.84 -5.98 25.45
N THR A 558 21.59 -6.64 26.58
CA THR A 558 21.28 -5.94 27.85
C THR A 558 22.47 -5.83 28.80
N TYR A 559 23.60 -6.46 28.49
CA TYR A 559 24.86 -6.35 29.25
C TYR A 559 25.74 -5.25 28.66
N LEU A 560 25.33 -3.99 28.87
CA LEU A 560 25.90 -2.84 28.17
C LEU A 560 27.32 -2.46 28.63
N ILE A 561 27.62 -2.61 29.92
CA ILE A 561 28.89 -2.21 30.53
C ILE A 561 29.59 -3.45 31.10
N HIS A 562 30.84 -3.66 30.68
CA HIS A 562 31.64 -4.79 31.16
C HIS A 562 31.81 -4.75 32.69
N GLY A 563 31.44 -5.85 33.37
CA GLY A 563 31.58 -6.00 34.82
C GLY A 563 30.40 -5.49 35.66
N ASP A 564 29.42 -4.80 35.07
CA ASP A 564 28.23 -4.31 35.80
C ASP A 564 27.06 -5.30 35.74
N HIS A 565 27.16 -6.36 36.52
CA HIS A 565 26.14 -7.40 36.60
C HIS A 565 24.80 -6.90 37.14
N ILE A 566 24.81 -5.93 38.07
CA ILE A 566 23.58 -5.45 38.70
C ILE A 566 22.75 -4.66 37.68
N ALA A 567 23.37 -3.69 37.00
CA ALA A 567 22.69 -2.91 35.97
C ALA A 567 22.18 -3.80 34.82
N ALA A 568 22.97 -4.81 34.42
CA ALA A 568 22.57 -5.75 33.38
C ALA A 568 21.36 -6.59 33.78
N ARG A 569 21.29 -7.10 35.01
CA ARG A 569 20.13 -7.85 35.53
C ARG A 569 18.87 -6.96 35.54
N GLU A 570 18.97 -5.73 36.04
CA GLU A 570 17.85 -4.78 36.11
C GLU A 570 17.32 -4.38 34.73
N LEU A 571 18.22 -4.08 33.79
CA LEU A 571 17.85 -3.73 32.42
C LEU A 571 17.22 -4.92 31.70
N THR A 572 17.79 -6.12 31.86
CA THR A 572 17.25 -7.35 31.26
C THR A 572 15.83 -7.62 31.74
N ARG A 573 15.60 -7.58 33.06
CA ARG A 573 14.28 -7.78 33.65
C ARG A 573 13.27 -6.77 33.10
N SER A 574 13.67 -5.49 33.04
CA SER A 574 12.82 -4.41 32.54
C SER A 574 12.44 -4.61 31.06
N CYS A 575 13.39 -5.02 30.21
CA CYS A 575 13.13 -5.34 28.82
C CYS A 575 12.17 -6.54 28.67
N ASN A 576 12.39 -7.61 29.42
CA ASN A 576 11.56 -8.82 29.36
C ASN A 576 10.13 -8.56 29.87
N ASP A 577 9.97 -7.84 30.97
CA ASP A 577 8.65 -7.44 31.49
C ASP A 577 7.92 -6.54 30.47
N TYR A 578 8.62 -5.60 29.83
CA TYR A 578 8.05 -4.73 28.79
C TYR A 578 7.57 -5.54 27.58
N MET A 579 8.37 -6.48 27.09
CA MET A 579 7.99 -7.39 25.99
C MET A 579 6.77 -8.22 26.34
N SER A 580 6.73 -8.80 27.55
CA SER A 580 5.59 -9.60 28.03
C SER A 580 4.29 -8.77 28.08
N VAL A 581 4.36 -7.53 28.58
CA VAL A 581 3.21 -6.62 28.59
C VAL A 581 2.75 -6.31 27.17
N LEU A 582 3.65 -6.02 26.24
CA LEU A 582 3.28 -5.77 24.83
C LEU A 582 2.63 -6.99 24.19
N VAL A 583 3.18 -8.19 24.40
CA VAL A 583 2.60 -9.44 23.88
C VAL A 583 1.21 -9.67 24.47
N SER A 584 0.98 -9.37 25.74
CA SER A 584 -0.36 -9.49 26.36
C SER A 584 -1.41 -8.56 25.73
N GLN A 585 -0.99 -7.42 25.16
CA GLN A 585 -1.87 -6.48 24.47
C GLN A 585 -2.19 -6.93 23.04
N TYR A 586 -1.27 -7.65 22.40
CA TYR A 586 -1.39 -8.11 21.01
C TYR A 586 -1.02 -9.59 20.82
N PRO A 587 -1.66 -10.53 21.54
CA PRO A 587 -1.20 -11.91 21.65
C PRO A 587 -1.26 -12.71 20.33
N SER A 588 -2.16 -12.33 19.42
CA SER A 588 -2.24 -12.94 18.09
C SER A 588 -1.21 -12.40 17.11
N LYS A 589 -0.57 -11.26 17.43
CA LYS A 589 0.33 -10.53 16.53
C LYS A 589 1.78 -10.51 17.01
N LEU A 590 2.01 -10.66 18.31
CA LEU A 590 3.35 -10.56 18.88
C LEU A 590 3.70 -11.81 19.70
N GLY A 591 4.97 -12.17 19.67
CA GLY A 591 5.65 -13.05 20.62
C GLY A 591 7.00 -12.45 20.97
N PHE A 592 7.79 -13.10 21.81
CA PHE A 592 9.13 -12.60 22.12
C PHE A 592 10.17 -13.66 22.51
N TRP A 593 11.41 -13.36 22.14
CA TRP A 593 12.62 -14.00 22.62
C TRP A 593 13.15 -13.21 23.82
N ALA A 594 13.13 -13.78 25.02
CA ALA A 594 13.60 -13.09 26.23
C ALA A 594 15.12 -12.93 26.21
N SER A 595 15.62 -11.79 26.66
CA SER A 595 17.05 -11.54 26.84
C SER A 595 17.55 -12.15 28.15
N VAL A 596 18.86 -12.40 28.23
CA VAL A 596 19.55 -12.87 29.44
C VAL A 596 20.81 -12.01 29.68
N PRO A 597 21.16 -11.68 30.95
CA PRO A 597 22.27 -10.78 31.29
C PRO A 597 23.65 -11.45 31.16
N LEU A 598 23.90 -12.19 30.09
CA LEU A 598 25.20 -12.82 29.86
C LEU A 598 26.32 -11.77 29.72
N PRO A 599 27.52 -12.03 30.28
CA PRO A 599 28.04 -13.34 30.74
C PRO A 599 27.78 -13.70 32.21
N ASP A 600 26.87 -13.01 32.91
CA ASP A 600 26.48 -13.35 34.28
C ASP A 600 25.72 -14.67 34.36
N VAL A 601 26.38 -15.76 34.75
CA VAL A 601 25.77 -17.10 34.79
C VAL A 601 24.65 -17.18 35.83
N GLU A 602 24.86 -16.64 37.03
CA GLU A 602 23.86 -16.72 38.11
C GLU A 602 22.61 -15.91 37.73
N GLY A 603 22.81 -14.65 37.34
CA GLY A 603 21.70 -13.79 36.90
C GLY A 603 20.96 -14.35 35.69
N SER A 604 21.67 -15.00 34.77
CA SER A 604 21.05 -15.62 33.59
C SER A 604 20.22 -16.86 33.92
N LEU A 605 20.66 -17.72 34.86
CA LEU A 605 19.83 -18.86 35.31
C LEU A 605 18.54 -18.39 35.98
N GLU A 606 18.62 -17.36 36.83
CA GLU A 606 17.44 -16.77 37.47
C GLU A 606 16.48 -16.15 36.44
N GLU A 607 17.02 -15.43 35.45
CA GLU A 607 16.22 -14.78 34.42
C GLU A 607 15.59 -15.79 33.45
N ILE A 608 16.28 -16.87 33.08
CA ILE A 608 15.72 -17.96 32.27
C ILE A 608 14.51 -18.58 32.97
N ALA A 609 14.63 -18.88 34.26
CA ALA A 609 13.51 -19.41 35.04
C ALA A 609 12.34 -18.42 35.06
N TYR A 610 12.61 -17.13 35.29
CA TYR A 610 11.57 -16.11 35.29
C TYR A 610 10.88 -15.94 33.92
N ALA A 611 11.65 -15.85 32.84
CA ALA A 611 11.15 -15.65 31.48
C ALA A 611 10.19 -16.76 31.05
N PHE A 612 10.54 -18.03 31.31
CA PHE A 612 9.67 -19.14 30.98
C PHE A 612 8.52 -19.31 31.98
N ASP A 613 8.79 -19.28 33.30
CA ASP A 613 7.82 -19.71 34.31
C ASP A 613 6.84 -18.59 34.72
N LYS A 614 7.17 -17.32 34.44
CA LYS A 614 6.34 -16.16 34.77
C LYS A 614 5.86 -15.39 33.55
N LEU A 615 6.73 -15.19 32.56
CA LEU A 615 6.39 -14.39 31.39
C LEU A 615 5.86 -15.21 30.21
N ASN A 616 6.01 -16.54 30.25
CA ASN A 616 5.68 -17.45 29.15
C ASN A 616 6.38 -17.04 27.84
N ALA A 617 7.67 -16.69 27.92
CA ALA A 617 8.46 -16.33 26.75
C ALA A 617 8.46 -17.45 25.68
N ASP A 618 8.44 -17.09 24.39
CA ASP A 618 8.46 -18.06 23.29
C ASP A 618 9.83 -18.75 23.16
N GLY A 619 10.89 -18.12 23.68
CA GLY A 619 12.26 -18.61 23.68
C GLY A 619 13.24 -17.58 24.27
N ILE A 620 14.55 -17.78 24.06
CA ILE A 620 15.62 -16.90 24.51
C ILE A 620 16.37 -16.31 23.33
N ALA A 621 16.73 -15.02 23.39
CA ALA A 621 17.66 -14.37 22.48
C ALA A 621 19.07 -14.32 23.10
N LEU A 622 20.07 -14.79 22.35
CA LEU A 622 21.49 -14.71 22.70
C LEU A 622 22.24 -13.97 21.61
N GLU A 623 23.26 -13.19 21.99
CA GLU A 623 24.19 -12.63 21.01
C GLU A 623 25.28 -13.66 20.66
N THR A 624 25.96 -13.50 19.53
CA THR A 624 27.04 -14.40 19.09
C THR A 624 28.19 -14.50 20.09
N ASN A 625 28.44 -13.43 20.84
CA ASN A 625 29.36 -13.40 21.97
C ASN A 625 28.88 -12.39 23.03
N HIS A 626 29.32 -12.55 24.27
CA HIS A 626 29.04 -11.62 25.35
C HIS A 626 30.36 -11.09 25.91
N HIS A 627 30.80 -9.92 25.41
CA HIS A 627 32.11 -9.32 25.76
C HIS A 627 33.26 -10.31 25.52
N GLY A 628 33.29 -10.93 24.35
CA GLY A 628 34.33 -11.88 23.95
C GLY A 628 34.19 -13.30 24.52
N VAL A 629 33.18 -13.56 25.36
CA VAL A 629 32.79 -14.92 25.77
C VAL A 629 31.82 -15.48 24.73
N TYR A 630 32.29 -16.41 23.91
CA TYR A 630 31.45 -17.07 22.89
C TYR A 630 30.58 -18.19 23.50
N LEU A 631 29.49 -18.52 22.79
CA LEU A 631 28.44 -19.41 23.28
C LEU A 631 28.89 -20.83 23.65
N GLY A 632 29.96 -21.35 23.04
CA GLY A 632 30.54 -22.65 23.36
C GLY A 632 31.58 -22.63 24.50
N ASP A 633 31.82 -21.48 25.14
CA ASP A 633 32.73 -21.39 26.30
C ASP A 633 32.20 -22.22 27.47
N ALA A 634 33.12 -22.93 28.16
CA ALA A 634 32.76 -23.78 29.30
C ALA A 634 32.09 -23.01 30.45
N LYS A 635 32.32 -21.71 30.59
CA LYS A 635 31.63 -20.83 31.56
C LYS A 635 30.12 -20.82 31.35
N LEU A 636 29.65 -21.01 30.12
CA LEU A 636 28.23 -20.95 29.77
C LEU A 636 27.58 -22.34 29.79
N ALA A 637 28.31 -23.41 30.13
CA ALA A 637 27.82 -24.78 30.04
C ALA A 637 26.51 -25.00 30.84
N SER A 638 26.42 -24.47 32.06
CA SER A 638 25.23 -24.60 32.91
C SER A 638 24.00 -23.86 32.35
N ILE A 639 24.21 -22.78 31.59
CA ILE A 639 23.13 -22.05 30.90
C ILE A 639 22.55 -22.94 29.80
N PHE A 640 23.40 -23.51 28.95
CA PHE A 640 22.94 -24.41 27.90
C PHE A 640 22.29 -25.69 28.46
N GLU A 641 22.79 -26.23 29.57
CA GLU A 641 22.13 -27.36 30.25
C GLU A 641 20.72 -27.02 30.76
N GLU A 642 20.51 -25.80 31.25
CA GLU A 642 19.18 -25.36 31.67
C GLU A 642 18.24 -25.12 30.48
N LEU A 643 18.74 -24.52 29.41
CA LEU A 643 17.99 -24.35 28.16
C LEU A 643 17.62 -25.70 27.53
N ASP A 644 18.50 -26.69 27.59
CA ASP A 644 18.25 -28.05 27.11
C ASP A 644 17.11 -28.73 27.87
N LYS A 645 17.15 -28.70 29.21
CA LYS A 645 16.09 -29.26 30.07
C LYS A 645 14.72 -28.66 29.75
N ARG A 646 14.68 -27.40 29.33
CA ARG A 646 13.47 -26.67 28.98
C ARG A 646 13.05 -26.85 27.52
N HIS A 647 13.80 -27.61 26.72
CA HIS A 647 13.60 -27.74 25.27
C HIS A 647 13.52 -26.37 24.58
N ALA A 648 14.37 -25.43 25.03
CA ALA A 648 14.24 -24.03 24.68
C ALA A 648 14.48 -23.79 23.18
N LYS A 649 13.74 -22.81 22.65
CA LYS A 649 14.07 -22.17 21.37
C LYS A 649 15.06 -21.04 21.66
N VAL A 650 16.16 -21.02 20.93
CA VAL A 650 17.26 -20.06 21.11
C VAL A 650 17.49 -19.33 19.80
N PHE A 651 17.08 -18.07 19.76
CA PHE A 651 17.41 -17.15 18.67
C PHE A 651 18.79 -16.57 18.90
N ILE A 652 19.70 -16.75 17.94
CA ILE A 652 21.04 -16.16 17.99
C ILE A 652 21.01 -14.92 17.12
N HIS A 653 21.47 -13.79 17.64
CA HIS A 653 21.66 -12.55 16.90
C HIS A 653 23.15 -12.18 16.87
N PRO A 654 23.69 -11.57 15.80
CA PRO A 654 25.08 -11.19 15.76
C PRO A 654 25.33 -9.87 16.52
N THR A 655 26.47 -9.79 17.18
CA THR A 655 26.97 -8.54 17.77
C THR A 655 28.41 -8.26 17.33
N THR A 656 28.97 -7.13 17.74
CA THR A 656 30.37 -6.80 17.50
C THR A 656 31.30 -7.94 17.96
N PRO A 657 32.15 -8.49 17.08
CA PRO A 657 33.12 -9.50 17.48
C PRO A 657 34.11 -8.88 18.47
N CYS A 658 34.37 -9.56 19.58
CA CYS A 658 35.25 -9.07 20.65
C CYS A 658 36.29 -10.12 21.05
N ILE A 659 37.47 -9.66 21.47
CA ILE A 659 38.50 -10.49 22.10
C ILE A 659 38.84 -9.97 23.49
N VAL A 660 39.10 -10.88 24.42
CA VAL A 660 39.56 -10.55 25.78
C VAL A 660 41.07 -10.28 25.74
N ARG A 661 41.52 -9.15 26.28
CA ARG A 661 42.96 -8.85 26.41
C ARG A 661 43.62 -9.82 27.41
N HIS A 662 44.93 -10.03 27.26
CA HIS A 662 45.70 -10.95 28.11
C HIS A 662 45.63 -10.66 29.62
N ASP A 663 45.24 -9.44 30.03
CA ASP A 663 45.04 -9.06 31.43
C ASP A 663 43.61 -9.32 31.95
N ASN A 664 42.71 -9.83 31.10
CA ASN A 664 41.30 -10.14 31.38
C ASN A 664 40.47 -8.96 31.93
N ALA A 665 40.97 -7.73 31.82
CA ALA A 665 40.32 -6.54 32.38
C ALA A 665 39.51 -5.76 31.33
N GLU A 666 39.89 -5.87 30.05
CA GLU A 666 39.26 -5.15 28.95
C GLU A 666 39.02 -6.07 27.74
N THR A 667 37.94 -5.81 27.03
CA THR A 667 37.66 -6.41 25.72
C THR A 667 37.93 -5.41 24.61
N ILE A 668 38.48 -5.89 23.49
CA ILE A 668 38.70 -5.08 22.29
C ILE A 668 37.85 -5.64 21.15
N ALA A 669 37.21 -4.76 20.39
CA ALA A 669 36.53 -5.12 19.15
C ALA A 669 37.53 -5.73 18.14
N ALA A 670 37.18 -6.91 17.63
CA ALA A 670 37.96 -7.65 16.64
C ALA A 670 37.46 -7.31 15.22
N THR A 671 37.46 -6.03 14.88
CA THR A 671 36.87 -5.45 13.66
C THR A 671 37.95 -4.85 12.74
N PRO A 672 38.70 -5.67 11.98
CA PRO A 672 39.78 -5.19 11.11
C PRO A 672 39.38 -4.14 10.06
N LEU A 673 38.10 -4.02 9.70
CA LEU A 673 37.59 -2.96 8.81
C LEU A 673 36.62 -2.01 9.54
N ALA A 674 37.05 -1.49 10.70
CA ALA A 674 36.27 -0.58 11.56
C ALA A 674 35.75 0.70 10.88
N GLN A 675 36.20 1.04 9.66
CA GLN A 675 35.63 2.14 8.87
C GLN A 675 34.23 1.84 8.31
N PHE A 676 33.78 0.58 8.35
CA PHE A 676 32.44 0.17 7.95
C PHE A 676 31.66 -0.34 9.17
N PRO A 677 30.34 -0.11 9.24
CA PRO A 677 29.49 -0.73 10.25
C PRO A 677 29.61 -2.26 10.22
N ASN A 678 29.65 -2.89 11.39
CA ASN A 678 29.84 -4.34 11.54
C ASN A 678 28.76 -5.19 10.82
N PRO A 679 27.48 -4.77 10.72
CA PRO A 679 26.47 -5.54 9.97
C PRO A 679 26.79 -5.71 8.48
N VAL A 680 27.64 -4.86 7.89
CA VAL A 680 28.02 -4.96 6.48
C VAL A 680 28.79 -6.25 6.20
N PHE A 681 29.57 -6.75 7.16
CA PHE A 681 30.36 -7.95 6.94
C PHE A 681 30.72 -8.72 8.24
N GLU A 682 31.13 -8.06 9.31
CA GLU A 682 31.62 -8.73 10.54
C GLU A 682 30.56 -9.61 11.20
N PHE A 683 29.29 -9.20 11.19
CA PHE A 683 28.18 -9.99 11.73
C PHE A 683 28.12 -11.40 11.14
N LEU A 684 28.34 -11.53 9.83
CA LEU A 684 28.26 -12.81 9.13
C LEU A 684 29.42 -13.74 9.54
N PHE A 685 30.61 -13.17 9.75
CA PHE A 685 31.76 -13.91 10.24
C PHE A 685 31.63 -14.25 11.73
N ASP A 686 31.02 -13.38 12.52
CA ASP A 686 30.86 -13.64 13.95
C ASP A 686 29.80 -14.71 14.22
N THR A 687 28.71 -14.73 13.46
CA THR A 687 27.76 -15.85 13.44
C THR A 687 28.47 -17.16 13.11
N ALA A 688 29.34 -17.17 12.10
CA ALA A 688 30.12 -18.36 11.76
C ALA A 688 31.05 -18.79 12.91
N ARG A 689 31.75 -17.85 13.56
CA ARG A 689 32.61 -18.15 14.72
C ARG A 689 31.82 -18.72 15.88
N ALA A 690 30.70 -18.12 16.24
CA ALA A 690 29.84 -18.58 17.34
C ALA A 690 29.33 -20.00 17.10
N LEU A 691 28.88 -20.30 15.88
CA LEU A 691 28.38 -21.64 15.54
C LEU A 691 29.50 -22.67 15.50
N ILE A 692 30.64 -22.36 14.90
CA ILE A 692 31.82 -23.24 14.92
C ILE A 692 32.24 -23.50 16.37
N ASN A 693 32.24 -22.49 17.23
CA ASN A 693 32.57 -22.62 18.65
C ASN A 693 31.57 -23.53 19.39
N LEU A 694 30.27 -23.41 19.12
CA LEU A 694 29.24 -24.31 19.67
C LEU A 694 29.41 -25.77 19.23
N PHE A 695 29.75 -26.02 17.96
CA PHE A 695 29.99 -27.36 17.46
C PHE A 695 31.29 -27.96 18.01
N VAL A 696 32.40 -27.23 17.92
CA VAL A 696 33.74 -27.72 18.32
C VAL A 696 33.85 -27.91 19.84
N SER A 697 33.15 -27.10 20.64
CA SER A 697 33.07 -27.31 22.10
C SER A 697 32.22 -28.52 22.52
N GLY A 698 31.51 -29.15 21.58
CA GLY A 698 30.58 -30.24 21.86
C GLY A 698 29.29 -29.80 22.56
N THR A 699 29.03 -28.50 22.69
CA THR A 699 27.83 -27.96 23.37
C THR A 699 26.54 -28.39 22.67
N VAL A 700 26.50 -28.34 21.34
CA VAL A 700 25.34 -28.79 20.53
C VAL A 700 25.06 -30.29 20.74
N ALA A 701 26.12 -31.11 20.81
CA ALA A 701 25.98 -32.55 21.03
C ALA A 701 25.52 -32.88 22.46
N ARG A 702 25.95 -32.10 23.46
CA ARG A 702 25.57 -32.25 24.86
C ARG A 702 24.14 -31.77 25.14
N CYS A 703 23.64 -30.81 24.37
CA CYS A 703 22.35 -30.16 24.56
C CYS A 703 21.41 -30.44 23.37
N PRO A 704 20.97 -31.70 23.18
CA PRO A 704 20.30 -32.09 21.96
C PRO A 704 18.86 -31.60 21.80
N ASN A 705 18.25 -31.05 22.85
CA ASN A 705 16.85 -30.64 22.91
C ASN A 705 16.65 -29.15 22.61
N ILE A 706 17.73 -28.37 22.49
CA ILE A 706 17.66 -26.96 22.11
C ILE A 706 17.34 -26.86 20.61
N THR A 707 16.43 -25.94 20.27
CA THR A 707 16.19 -25.55 18.88
C THR A 707 16.80 -24.18 18.63
N PHE A 708 17.85 -24.11 17.82
CA PHE A 708 18.54 -22.89 17.44
C PHE A 708 17.91 -22.24 16.22
N ILE A 709 17.79 -20.91 16.22
CA ILE A 709 17.37 -20.09 15.09
C ILE A 709 18.55 -19.21 14.71
N ILE A 710 19.06 -19.39 13.50
CA ILE A 710 20.28 -18.76 13.02
C ILE A 710 19.91 -17.66 12.01
N PRO A 711 20.49 -16.45 12.16
CA PRO A 711 20.09 -15.32 11.35
C PRO A 711 20.82 -15.31 10.01
N HIS A 712 20.29 -14.53 9.07
CA HIS A 712 20.98 -14.13 7.83
C HIS A 712 21.48 -15.31 7.00
N ALA A 713 20.65 -16.35 6.88
CA ALA A 713 20.94 -17.60 6.17
C ALA A 713 22.25 -18.30 6.61
N GLY A 714 22.65 -18.14 7.88
CA GLY A 714 23.84 -18.77 8.44
C GLY A 714 25.14 -17.97 8.22
N GLY A 715 25.05 -16.73 7.72
CA GLY A 715 26.20 -15.86 7.52
C GLY A 715 27.32 -16.51 6.70
N ALA A 716 28.55 -16.45 7.21
CA ALA A 716 29.73 -17.01 6.55
C ALA A 716 30.01 -18.49 6.91
N LEU A 717 29.07 -19.18 7.58
CA LEU A 717 29.29 -20.55 8.07
C LEU A 717 29.42 -21.56 6.92
N LEU A 718 28.54 -21.47 5.93
CA LEU A 718 28.33 -22.49 4.90
C LEU A 718 29.62 -22.87 4.13
N PRO A 719 30.43 -21.92 3.63
CA PRO A 719 31.66 -22.27 2.93
C PRO A 719 32.75 -22.83 3.87
N LEU A 720 32.58 -22.69 5.18
CA LEU A 720 33.52 -23.17 6.20
C LEU A 720 33.19 -24.56 6.72
N ILE A 721 32.01 -25.12 6.45
CA ILE A 721 31.57 -26.41 7.02
C ILE A 721 32.57 -27.53 6.69
N GLU A 722 32.89 -27.74 5.41
CA GLU A 722 33.86 -28.75 5.01
C GLU A 722 35.25 -28.49 5.61
N ARG A 723 35.62 -27.21 5.78
CA ARG A 723 36.91 -26.82 6.33
C ARG A 723 37.02 -27.19 7.81
N PHE A 724 36.09 -26.76 8.66
CA PHE A 724 36.23 -27.01 10.10
C PHE A 724 35.93 -28.46 10.48
N THR A 725 35.09 -29.16 9.71
CA THR A 725 34.84 -30.59 9.92
C THR A 725 36.01 -31.46 9.44
N SER A 726 36.58 -31.20 8.26
CA SER A 726 37.67 -32.04 7.73
C SER A 726 39.04 -31.68 8.31
N PHE A 727 39.35 -30.39 8.43
CA PHE A 727 40.65 -29.94 8.95
C PHE A 727 40.71 -30.00 10.48
N GLY A 728 39.57 -29.85 11.19
CA GLY A 728 39.51 -30.02 12.65
C GLY A 728 40.12 -31.37 13.11
N HIS A 729 39.78 -32.46 12.41
CA HIS A 729 40.34 -33.80 12.68
C HIS A 729 41.85 -33.92 12.52
N LEU A 730 42.43 -33.12 11.62
CA LEU A 730 43.85 -33.22 11.31
C LEU A 730 44.73 -32.54 12.37
N VAL A 731 44.18 -31.60 13.15
CA VAL A 731 44.99 -30.69 13.96
C VAL A 731 44.64 -30.72 15.45
N SER A 732 43.36 -30.88 15.80
CA SER A 732 42.88 -30.96 17.19
C SER A 732 41.43 -31.44 17.21
N ALA A 733 41.16 -32.71 17.49
CA ALA A 733 39.80 -33.10 17.86
C ALA A 733 39.73 -34.37 18.72
N ASP A 734 39.24 -34.21 19.96
CA ASP A 734 38.69 -35.30 20.77
C ASP A 734 37.27 -35.72 20.30
N GLN A 735 36.66 -34.97 19.37
CA GLN A 735 35.33 -35.24 18.79
C GLN A 735 35.36 -35.31 17.25
N ILE A 736 34.81 -36.39 16.68
CA ILE A 736 34.76 -36.56 15.21
C ILE A 736 33.50 -35.88 14.61
N LEU A 737 33.59 -34.60 14.22
CA LEU A 737 32.59 -33.85 13.45
C LEU A 737 32.72 -34.08 11.93
N THR A 738 31.69 -34.60 11.26
CA THR A 738 31.67 -34.71 9.79
C THR A 738 30.65 -33.76 9.19
N SER A 739 30.82 -33.37 7.92
CA SER A 739 29.82 -32.58 7.17
C SER A 739 28.43 -33.23 7.20
N GLN A 740 28.35 -34.56 7.10
CA GLN A 740 27.09 -35.29 7.22
C GLN A 740 26.47 -35.15 8.62
N ALA A 741 27.27 -35.24 9.70
CA ALA A 741 26.77 -35.03 11.05
C ALA A 741 26.25 -33.60 11.28
N ILE A 742 26.86 -32.60 10.64
CA ILE A 742 26.35 -31.22 10.64
C ILE A 742 24.98 -31.15 9.95
N LYS A 743 24.82 -31.73 8.76
CA LYS A 743 23.52 -31.78 8.05
C LYS A 743 22.44 -32.47 8.88
N ASP A 744 22.78 -33.61 9.49
CA ASP A 744 21.85 -34.36 10.34
C ASP A 744 21.44 -33.54 11.58
N THR A 745 22.37 -32.76 12.13
CA THR A 745 22.11 -31.88 13.27
C THR A 745 21.27 -30.67 12.87
N PHE A 746 21.57 -30.01 11.74
CA PHE A 746 20.76 -28.92 11.21
C PHE A 746 19.32 -29.38 10.96
N SER A 747 19.15 -30.58 10.40
CA SER A 747 17.82 -31.13 10.13
C SER A 747 16.98 -31.40 11.39
N ARG A 748 17.55 -31.37 12.60
CA ARG A 748 16.85 -31.68 13.86
C ARG A 748 16.76 -30.49 14.80
N GLN A 749 17.81 -29.69 14.90
CA GLN A 749 17.97 -28.67 15.94
C GLN A 749 18.06 -27.24 15.40
N PHE A 750 18.21 -27.01 14.09
CA PHE A 750 18.47 -25.67 13.57
C PHE A 750 17.41 -25.23 12.56
N TYR A 751 16.96 -23.98 12.72
CA TYR A 751 16.28 -23.20 11.71
C TYR A 751 17.17 -22.04 11.27
N PHE A 752 16.95 -21.56 10.06
CA PHE A 752 17.67 -20.44 9.47
C PHE A 752 16.65 -19.41 8.98
N ASP A 753 16.72 -18.18 9.50
CA ASP A 753 15.94 -17.10 8.92
C ASP A 753 16.59 -16.56 7.66
N LEU A 754 15.77 -15.88 6.86
CA LEU A 754 16.15 -15.28 5.59
C LEU A 754 16.19 -13.75 5.67
N ALA A 755 16.45 -13.18 6.85
CA ALA A 755 16.63 -11.75 7.00
C ALA A 755 17.85 -11.24 6.23
N GLY A 756 17.80 -10.00 5.75
CA GLY A 756 18.89 -9.39 4.98
C GLY A 756 18.93 -9.84 3.52
N PHE A 757 20.11 -10.22 3.01
CA PHE A 757 20.39 -10.36 1.58
C PHE A 757 20.69 -11.81 1.11
N PRO A 758 19.90 -12.84 1.48
CA PRO A 758 20.22 -14.21 1.06
C PRO A 758 19.90 -14.49 -0.42
N PHE A 759 19.11 -13.64 -1.06
CA PHE A 759 18.71 -13.79 -2.47
C PHE A 759 19.58 -12.91 -3.40
N PRO A 760 19.84 -13.37 -4.64
CA PRO A 760 19.39 -14.64 -5.22
C PRO A 760 20.31 -15.84 -4.95
N ASP A 761 21.52 -15.63 -4.39
CA ASP A 761 22.61 -16.62 -4.49
C ASP A 761 22.98 -17.35 -3.20
N GLN A 762 23.05 -16.68 -2.04
CA GLN A 762 23.44 -17.33 -0.77
C GLN A 762 22.48 -18.46 -0.38
N ILE A 763 21.19 -18.29 -0.65
CA ILE A 763 20.15 -19.30 -0.39
C ILE A 763 20.43 -20.64 -1.09
N LYS A 764 21.06 -20.63 -2.28
CA LYS A 764 21.39 -21.85 -3.03
C LYS A 764 22.44 -22.69 -2.30
N GLU A 765 23.39 -22.03 -1.64
CA GLU A 765 24.41 -22.70 -0.83
C GLU A 765 23.79 -23.30 0.44
N LEU A 766 22.88 -22.56 1.10
CA LEU A 766 22.19 -23.03 2.29
C LEU A 766 21.42 -24.34 2.01
N LEU A 767 20.76 -24.42 0.86
CA LEU A 767 20.01 -25.59 0.41
C LEU A 767 20.87 -26.86 0.16
N LEU A 768 22.20 -26.76 0.14
CA LEU A 768 23.09 -27.93 0.13
C LEU A 768 23.15 -28.65 1.49
N TYR A 769 22.76 -27.95 2.57
CA TYR A 769 22.86 -28.41 3.95
C TYR A 769 21.51 -28.56 4.63
N VAL A 770 20.51 -27.76 4.27
CA VAL A 770 19.19 -27.76 4.91
C VAL A 770 18.06 -27.89 3.90
N LYS A 771 16.92 -28.38 4.38
CA LYS A 771 15.68 -28.50 3.60
C LYS A 771 14.78 -27.29 3.84
N THR A 772 13.81 -27.11 2.96
CA THR A 772 12.81 -26.03 3.00
C THR A 772 12.07 -25.92 4.34
N ASP A 773 11.89 -27.03 5.05
CA ASP A 773 11.20 -27.08 6.35
C ASP A 773 12.02 -26.50 7.52
N ARG A 774 13.29 -26.11 7.28
CA ARG A 774 14.19 -25.45 8.24
C ARG A 774 14.43 -23.97 7.94
N LEU A 775 13.68 -23.39 7.01
CA LEU A 775 13.79 -21.96 6.65
C LEU A 775 12.66 -21.14 7.29
N LEU A 776 12.98 -19.93 7.74
CA LEU A 776 12.04 -18.99 8.36
C LEU A 776 12.11 -17.62 7.68
N TYR A 777 11.01 -16.86 7.75
CA TYR A 777 11.02 -15.45 7.40
C TYR A 777 11.52 -14.58 8.56
N GLY A 778 12.33 -13.57 8.23
CA GLY A 778 12.86 -12.59 9.17
C GLY A 778 12.98 -11.22 8.50
N SER A 779 12.70 -10.12 9.21
CA SER A 779 12.80 -8.76 8.65
C SER A 779 14.04 -7.98 9.09
N ASP A 780 14.59 -8.27 10.27
CA ASP A 780 15.64 -7.49 10.93
C ASP A 780 15.26 -6.00 11.10
N TYR A 781 13.95 -5.74 11.26
CA TYR A 781 13.42 -4.42 11.59
C TYR A 781 13.69 -4.10 13.07
N PRO A 782 14.08 -2.87 13.48
CA PRO A 782 14.12 -1.63 12.70
C PRO A 782 15.51 -1.22 12.20
N PHE A 783 16.57 -2.00 12.48
CA PHE A 783 17.90 -1.71 11.98
C PHE A 783 17.96 -1.80 10.45
N THR A 784 17.17 -2.70 9.87
CA THR A 784 16.71 -2.61 8.49
C THR A 784 15.51 -1.66 8.45
N PRO A 785 15.63 -0.44 7.87
CA PRO A 785 14.53 0.51 7.87
C PRO A 785 13.37 0.00 7.02
N GLU A 786 12.14 0.44 7.31
CA GLU A 786 10.90 0.01 6.62
C GLU A 786 11.06 -0.11 5.09
N ARG A 787 11.62 0.93 4.45
CA ARG A 787 11.83 0.94 2.99
C ARG A 787 12.72 -0.23 2.51
N ALA A 788 13.77 -0.56 3.28
CA ALA A 788 14.65 -1.66 2.96
C ALA A 788 13.95 -3.00 3.21
N VAL A 789 13.21 -3.17 4.31
CA VAL A 789 12.42 -4.39 4.56
C VAL A 789 11.45 -4.67 3.43
N ILE A 790 10.72 -3.65 2.96
CA ILE A 790 9.80 -3.78 1.82
C ILE A 790 10.55 -4.19 0.55
N GLY A 791 11.68 -3.53 0.25
CA GLY A 791 12.49 -3.87 -0.91
C GLY A 791 13.06 -5.29 -0.85
N LEU A 792 13.47 -5.78 0.32
CA LEU A 792 13.94 -7.14 0.53
C LEU A 792 12.81 -8.17 0.37
N ALA A 793 11.61 -7.86 0.88
CA ALA A 793 10.43 -8.69 0.69
C ALA A 793 10.06 -8.79 -0.81
N ASP A 794 10.12 -7.69 -1.57
CA ASP A 794 9.89 -7.68 -3.03
C ASP A 794 10.90 -8.56 -3.76
N VAL A 795 12.19 -8.45 -3.42
CA VAL A 795 13.24 -9.31 -4.00
C VAL A 795 12.95 -10.77 -3.67
N MET A 796 12.66 -11.09 -2.41
CA MET A 796 12.31 -12.45 -1.99
C MET A 796 11.13 -13.00 -2.79
N MET A 797 10.03 -12.27 -2.95
CA MET A 797 8.87 -12.73 -3.72
C MET A 797 9.15 -12.96 -5.20
N ARG A 798 10.09 -12.21 -5.80
CA ARG A 798 10.51 -12.40 -7.19
C ARG A 798 11.46 -13.59 -7.36
N GLU A 799 12.32 -13.84 -6.38
CA GLU A 799 13.36 -14.88 -6.48
C GLU A 799 12.88 -16.25 -5.96
N MET A 800 11.99 -16.31 -4.96
CA MET A 800 11.47 -17.57 -4.40
C MET A 800 10.84 -18.49 -5.47
N PRO A 801 10.00 -18.02 -6.41
CA PRO A 801 9.42 -18.87 -7.45
C PRO A 801 10.44 -19.46 -8.42
N LYS A 802 11.68 -18.95 -8.46
CA LYS A 802 12.77 -19.51 -9.29
C LYS A 802 13.51 -20.65 -8.59
N ILE A 803 13.30 -20.80 -7.28
CA ILE A 803 13.97 -21.81 -6.44
C ILE A 803 12.97 -22.88 -6.01
N TRP A 804 11.76 -22.46 -5.63
CA TRP A 804 10.65 -23.33 -5.24
C TRP A 804 9.46 -23.06 -6.13
N ASP A 805 9.16 -23.96 -7.06
CA ASP A 805 8.04 -23.81 -8.01
C ASP A 805 6.67 -23.95 -7.31
N ASP A 806 6.58 -24.77 -6.26
CA ASP A 806 5.35 -24.98 -5.47
C ASP A 806 5.07 -23.79 -4.54
N GLU A 807 3.89 -23.17 -4.70
CA GLU A 807 3.42 -22.09 -3.82
C GLU A 807 3.33 -22.53 -2.36
N LYS A 808 2.95 -23.79 -2.11
CA LYS A 808 2.82 -24.29 -0.75
C LYS A 808 4.17 -24.37 -0.03
N GLU A 809 5.25 -24.65 -0.75
CA GLU A 809 6.60 -24.60 -0.19
C GLU A 809 6.99 -23.17 0.18
N ARG A 810 6.64 -22.19 -0.68
CA ARG A 810 6.87 -20.76 -0.39
C ARG A 810 6.09 -20.29 0.82
N GLU A 811 4.80 -20.59 0.91
CA GLU A 811 3.96 -20.30 2.09
C GLU A 811 4.48 -20.98 3.36
N THR A 812 5.06 -22.18 3.22
CA THR A 812 5.68 -22.91 4.32
C THR A 812 6.93 -22.18 4.84
N ILE A 813 7.78 -21.64 3.96
CA ILE A 813 8.93 -20.81 4.37
C ILE A 813 8.45 -19.51 5.03
N LEU A 814 7.47 -18.84 4.44
CA LEU A 814 7.00 -17.52 4.88
C LEU A 814 6.28 -17.58 6.24
N ALA A 815 5.51 -18.63 6.52
CA ALA A 815 4.74 -18.73 7.76
C ALA A 815 4.62 -20.16 8.32
N GLY A 816 4.48 -21.19 7.48
CA GLY A 816 4.16 -22.56 7.93
C GLY A 816 5.19 -23.16 8.89
N ASN A 817 6.49 -22.95 8.62
CA ASN A 817 7.57 -23.44 9.47
C ASN A 817 7.59 -22.73 10.83
N ALA A 818 7.42 -21.41 10.84
CA ALA A 818 7.34 -20.64 12.08
C ALA A 818 6.11 -21.05 12.92
N ARG A 819 4.96 -21.32 12.30
CA ARG A 819 3.79 -21.88 13.02
C ARG A 819 4.12 -23.20 13.69
N ARG A 820 4.79 -24.11 12.99
CA ARG A 820 5.19 -25.41 13.55
C ARG A 820 6.21 -25.26 14.67
N LEU A 821 7.16 -24.33 14.53
CA LEU A 821 8.15 -24.02 15.55
C LEU A 821 7.51 -23.43 16.82
N LEU A 822 6.51 -22.58 16.67
CA LEU A 822 5.87 -21.86 17.77
C LEU A 822 4.68 -22.63 18.38
N ALA A 823 4.10 -23.58 17.65
CA ALA A 823 3.08 -24.49 18.17
C ALA A 823 3.68 -25.32 19.31
N SER A 824 3.32 -24.94 20.53
CA SER A 824 3.74 -25.57 21.78
C SER A 824 2.52 -26.18 22.44
#